data_AF-A0A524A586-F1
#
_entry.id   AF-A0A524A586-F1
#
_cell.length_a   1.000
_cell.length_b   1.000
_cell.length_c   1.000
_cell.angle_alpha   90.00
_cell.angle_beta   90.00
_cell.angle_gamma   90.00
#
_symmetry.space_group_name_H-M   'P 1'
#
loop_
_entity.id
_entity.type
_entity.pdbx_description
1 polymer ?
#
loop_
_entity_poly.entity_id
_entity_poly.type
_entity_poly.pdbx_seq_one_letter_code
_entity_poly.pdbx_strand_id
1 'polypeptide(L)'
;MAQVTVYLGSAELLSTITADLEVNSVADYVRGYDRLVRALHAGEHITVAVSDANVGAWLRRLQERYGSERVHIEELTRRQRLSELWNIEVPDWISEGQIARAQLLDVTISAPPGRDFDDFVLEIFFSPFVAQPRLPLRRLGDLLKSYDPQQWSEAIERPLVSDIFRRRLQQWEDNAEQAGEKLIIGWLRQSPEQLAQQLAILNVLTGYPPEVGRRVMGDQFDLLARLELDLSDIEVSESQIGSALDQIRVHLEQLIRSTTTHEALEATLAQASGYLEVEFDAVQRLLRSGEVAIDRDLVRRVRGLFAPIQHRPHLDQALADLDLLISQAPPPKPDPNPSNPWSDEQWLEWAEEHYLPYRFWLEEIGQLTGDIVDFASAYADWLYKRYPAMRLSSPRMVYQALPALKGKMMSDAPVLVLVIDNFNAKFFRDFTRYMQAQGYYAEQLTYYVSMLPSCTGISKKCLFVGQPEPFAGTSYKKPVQETWEQALSGRRALYLPHIGALRAIKRREHDVYFLNYLPLDMAFHQDEEHVGISHAQAARSYLRAIARDVRAFGERIGTPRDLVVIVISDHGSTRIPAEAPNLIDSAFFAKRVLDKHHRYVRITDGELHQLPDNIQYQCYTFERERFGLDENYLAAKAHYRFLPTMGSTYIHGGLTPEETLVPVAVFTPLTVSPKPLTVHLMGNEFYYARKSEIQVELVNTNAYACESVRLEIQSANVDAPGVELGTLAPMSQETVTLEGRFRRSHGGVDTLHIRVTYDFLGQPQQQDVEEAVEMKSMMTQAFDLQELF
;
A
#
# COMPACT_ATOMS: atom_id res chain seq x y z
N MET A 1 51.87 52.77 14.96
CA MET A 1 50.65 52.92 14.15
C MET A 1 50.82 54.18 13.30
N ALA A 2 50.44 54.16 12.02
CA ALA A 2 50.53 55.33 11.17
C ALA A 2 49.65 56.47 11.68
N GLN A 3 50.07 57.72 11.44
CA GLN A 3 49.29 58.92 11.82
C GLN A 3 48.09 59.12 10.88
N VAL A 4 48.23 58.74 9.62
CA VAL A 4 47.13 58.74 8.65
C VAL A 4 46.95 57.33 8.10
N THR A 5 45.70 56.87 8.07
CA THR A 5 45.32 55.66 7.33
C THR A 5 44.33 56.03 6.24
N VAL A 6 44.66 55.74 4.98
CA VAL A 6 43.79 56.00 3.83
C VAL A 6 43.32 54.66 3.26
N TYR A 7 42.01 54.42 3.33
CA TYR A 7 41.36 53.27 2.70
C TYR A 7 40.89 53.67 1.30
N LEU A 8 41.35 52.95 0.28
CA LEU A 8 40.92 53.07 -1.10
C LEU A 8 39.99 51.92 -1.44
N GLY A 9 38.83 52.16 -2.06
CA GLY A 9 37.92 51.08 -2.43
C GLY A 9 36.64 51.57 -3.10
N SER A 10 35.75 50.66 -3.50
CA SER A 10 34.40 51.05 -3.91
C SER A 10 33.59 51.55 -2.70
N ALA A 11 32.55 52.36 -2.94
CA ALA A 11 31.68 52.85 -1.88
C ALA A 11 31.08 51.72 -1.01
N GLU A 12 30.74 50.59 -1.64
CA GLU A 12 30.29 49.35 -0.98
C GLU A 12 31.33 48.81 0.03
N LEU A 13 32.60 48.70 -0.36
CA LEU A 13 33.66 48.20 0.51
C LEU A 13 33.97 49.19 1.64
N LEU A 14 34.00 50.48 1.32
CA LEU A 14 34.31 51.53 2.27
C LEU A 14 33.22 51.73 3.33
N SER A 15 31.98 51.33 3.05
CA SER A 15 30.89 51.33 4.03
C SER A 15 31.16 50.45 5.26
N THR A 16 32.10 49.51 5.16
CA THR A 16 32.52 48.63 6.27
C THR A 16 33.57 49.25 7.19
N ILE A 17 34.14 50.41 6.81
CA ILE A 17 35.17 51.11 7.55
C ILE A 17 34.56 52.32 8.28
N THR A 18 34.91 52.49 9.56
CA THR A 18 34.61 53.74 10.28
C THR A 18 35.71 54.76 9.96
N ALA A 19 35.42 55.75 9.11
CA ALA A 19 36.36 56.80 8.71
C ALA A 19 36.01 58.17 9.33
N ASP A 20 37.02 58.94 9.73
CA ASP A 20 36.88 60.31 10.26
C ASP A 20 36.58 61.34 9.16
N LEU A 21 36.83 60.95 7.91
CA LEU A 21 36.67 61.74 6.70
C LEU A 21 36.39 60.83 5.51
N GLU A 22 35.40 61.20 4.70
CA GLU A 22 35.11 60.56 3.41
C GLU A 22 35.46 61.51 2.27
N VAL A 23 36.07 60.97 1.21
CA VAL A 23 36.45 61.70 0.01
C VAL A 23 35.90 60.94 -1.20
N ASN A 24 34.73 61.36 -1.67
CA ASN A 24 33.94 60.59 -2.63
C ASN A 24 34.05 61.08 -4.07
N SER A 25 34.67 62.24 -4.27
CA SER A 25 34.82 62.86 -5.59
C SER A 25 36.07 63.73 -5.66
N VAL A 26 36.46 64.08 -6.89
CA VAL A 26 37.51 65.07 -7.16
C VAL A 26 37.26 66.41 -6.44
N ALA A 27 36.01 66.82 -6.24
CA ALA A 27 35.68 68.09 -5.55
C ALA A 27 36.05 68.05 -4.06
N ASP A 28 36.00 66.87 -3.43
CA ASP A 28 36.29 66.69 -2.02
C ASP A 28 37.81 66.67 -1.73
N TYR A 29 38.62 66.47 -2.78
CA TYR A 29 40.07 66.27 -2.64
C TYR A 29 40.76 67.40 -1.90
N VAL A 30 40.51 68.66 -2.26
CA VAL A 30 41.24 69.81 -1.67
C VAL A 30 40.98 69.89 -0.17
N ARG A 31 39.72 69.76 0.23
CA ARG A 31 39.33 69.78 1.64
C ARG A 31 39.87 68.56 2.39
N GLY A 32 39.81 67.38 1.77
CA GLY A 32 40.31 66.15 2.36
C GLY A 32 41.83 66.18 2.55
N TYR A 33 42.56 66.64 1.54
CA TYR A 33 44.02 66.77 1.57
C TYR A 33 44.50 67.78 2.61
N ASP A 34 43.85 68.95 2.72
CA ASP A 34 44.19 69.95 3.75
C ASP A 34 44.00 69.39 5.17
N ARG A 35 42.89 68.66 5.42
CA ARG A 35 42.64 68.02 6.72
C ARG A 35 43.67 66.93 7.03
N LEU A 36 44.05 66.13 6.04
CA LEU A 36 45.10 65.11 6.15
C LEU A 36 46.47 65.71 6.50
N VAL A 37 46.87 66.76 5.79
CA VAL A 37 48.16 67.44 6.03
C VAL A 37 48.19 68.09 7.41
N ARG A 38 47.09 68.70 7.86
CA ARG A 38 47.00 69.26 9.22
C ARG A 38 47.15 68.18 10.30
N ALA A 39 46.44 67.05 10.15
CA ALA A 39 46.57 65.93 11.09
C ALA A 39 48.02 65.40 11.15
N LEU A 40 48.68 65.25 9.99
CA LEU A 40 50.10 64.87 9.92
C LEU A 40 51.00 65.85 10.66
N HIS A 41 50.83 67.15 10.47
CA HIS A 41 51.67 68.15 11.15
C HIS A 41 51.37 68.28 12.64
N ALA A 42 50.11 68.06 13.06
CA ALA A 42 49.70 68.04 14.46
C ALA A 42 50.06 66.72 15.18
N GLY A 43 50.41 65.67 14.43
CA GLY A 43 50.67 64.34 14.97
C GLY A 43 49.40 63.60 15.40
N GLU A 44 48.24 64.00 14.87
CA GLU A 44 46.94 63.42 15.16
C GLU A 44 46.69 62.19 14.29
N HIS A 45 45.92 61.24 14.83
CA HIS A 45 45.46 60.08 14.06
C HIS A 45 44.19 60.41 13.28
N ILE A 46 44.17 60.09 11.99
CA ILE A 46 42.99 60.25 11.14
C ILE A 46 42.84 59.10 10.15
N THR A 47 41.62 58.61 10.01
CA THR A 47 41.23 57.60 9.02
C THR A 47 40.41 58.23 7.90
N VAL A 48 40.75 57.93 6.65
CA VAL A 48 40.08 58.49 5.48
C VAL A 48 39.62 57.40 4.54
N ALA A 49 38.34 57.42 4.16
CA ALA A 49 37.78 56.56 3.12
C ALA A 49 37.71 57.31 1.78
N VAL A 50 38.23 56.72 0.72
CA VAL A 50 38.33 57.37 -0.60
C VAL A 50 37.74 56.48 -1.68
N SER A 51 36.61 56.88 -2.24
CA SER A 51 35.89 56.10 -3.26
C SER A 51 36.20 56.51 -4.71
N ASP A 52 36.76 57.71 -4.93
CA ASP A 52 37.17 58.19 -6.26
C ASP A 52 38.59 57.71 -6.61
N ALA A 53 38.73 56.96 -7.70
CA ALA A 53 40.00 56.37 -8.12
C ALA A 53 41.09 57.43 -8.46
N ASN A 54 40.70 58.58 -9.02
CA ASN A 54 41.65 59.65 -9.33
C ASN A 54 42.17 60.29 -8.06
N VAL A 55 41.29 60.52 -7.09
CA VAL A 55 41.66 61.05 -5.78
C VAL A 55 42.54 60.06 -5.02
N GLY A 56 42.22 58.77 -5.06
CA GLY A 56 43.07 57.72 -4.51
C GLY A 56 44.48 57.73 -5.10
N ALA A 57 44.60 57.85 -6.43
CA ALA A 57 45.89 57.97 -7.11
C ALA A 57 46.68 59.22 -6.68
N TRP A 58 46.00 60.36 -6.45
CA TRP A 58 46.65 61.56 -5.94
C TRP A 58 47.10 61.41 -4.49
N LEU A 59 46.29 60.78 -3.64
CA LEU A 59 46.63 60.53 -2.24
C LEU A 59 47.76 59.51 -2.06
N ARG A 60 48.02 58.64 -3.04
CA ARG A 60 49.25 57.82 -3.05
C ARG A 60 50.53 58.65 -3.01
N ARG A 61 50.53 59.83 -3.64
CA ARG A 61 51.67 60.78 -3.57
C ARG A 61 51.87 61.36 -2.17
N LEU A 62 50.85 61.35 -1.31
CA LEU A 62 50.98 61.76 0.09
C LEU A 62 51.86 60.77 0.85
N GLN A 63 51.69 59.47 0.62
CA GLN A 63 52.55 58.44 1.21
C GLN A 63 54.00 58.54 0.71
N GLU A 64 54.19 58.80 -0.59
CA GLU A 64 55.53 59.04 -1.16
C GLU A 64 56.23 60.23 -0.48
N ARG A 65 55.48 61.28 -0.15
CA ARG A 65 56.01 62.52 0.44
C ARG A 65 56.32 62.44 1.92
N TYR A 66 55.50 61.73 2.71
CA TYR A 66 55.60 61.70 4.17
C TYR A 66 56.11 60.36 4.74
N GLY A 67 56.31 59.36 3.87
CA GLY A 67 56.78 58.02 4.23
C GLY A 67 55.67 57.10 4.72
N SER A 68 55.86 55.79 4.52
CA SER A 68 54.91 54.75 4.92
C SER A 68 54.74 54.62 6.44
N GLU A 69 55.69 55.14 7.22
CA GLU A 69 55.61 55.18 8.69
C GLU A 69 54.54 56.16 9.19
N ARG A 70 54.26 57.22 8.42
CA ARG A 70 53.31 58.28 8.79
C ARG A 70 51.99 58.18 8.05
N VAL A 71 52.01 57.67 6.83
CA VAL A 71 50.82 57.49 5.98
C VAL A 71 50.75 56.03 5.53
N HIS A 72 49.74 55.31 6.02
CA HIS A 72 49.41 53.97 5.54
C HIS A 72 48.29 54.08 4.50
N ILE A 73 48.45 53.39 3.37
CA ILE A 73 47.43 53.29 2.34
C ILE A 73 47.07 51.82 2.24
N GLU A 74 45.78 51.55 2.42
CA GLU A 74 45.21 50.21 2.34
C GLU A 74 44.18 50.20 1.22
N GLU A 75 44.37 49.30 0.25
CA GLU A 75 43.44 49.15 -0.86
C GLU A 75 42.53 47.97 -0.57
N LEU A 76 41.26 48.27 -0.31
CA LEU A 76 40.24 47.27 -0.06
C LEU A 76 39.78 46.69 -1.39
N THR A 77 39.95 45.38 -1.52
CA THR A 77 39.49 44.62 -2.69
C THR A 77 38.28 43.77 -2.32
N ARG A 78 37.37 43.55 -3.27
CA ARG A 78 36.24 42.63 -3.10
C ARG A 78 36.71 41.22 -2.85
N ARG A 79 37.85 40.82 -3.43
CA ARG A 79 38.47 39.53 -3.16
C ARG A 79 38.85 39.35 -1.69
N GLN A 80 39.59 40.30 -1.11
CA GLN A 80 39.94 40.26 0.31
C GLN A 80 38.68 40.26 1.18
N ARG A 81 37.73 41.13 0.86
CA ARG A 81 36.48 41.22 1.63
C ARG A 81 35.67 39.93 1.57
N LEU A 82 35.55 39.31 0.40
CA LEU A 82 34.87 38.03 0.24
C LEU A 82 35.62 36.93 1.00
N SER A 83 36.95 36.93 0.94
CA SER A 83 37.80 35.98 1.66
C SER A 83 37.60 36.06 3.17
N GLU A 84 37.53 37.28 3.73
CA GLU A 84 37.22 37.52 5.13
C GLU A 84 35.80 37.10 5.51
N LEU A 85 34.80 37.50 4.71
CA LEU A 85 33.39 37.22 4.96
C LEU A 85 33.14 35.71 4.98
N TRP A 86 33.66 35.00 3.99
CA TRP A 86 33.42 33.57 3.82
C TRP A 86 34.47 32.70 4.50
N ASN A 87 35.51 33.30 5.10
CA ASN A 87 36.62 32.58 5.72
C ASN A 87 37.26 31.53 4.79
N ILE A 88 37.50 31.92 3.54
CA ILE A 88 38.00 31.04 2.48
C ILE A 88 38.95 31.79 1.54
N GLU A 89 39.99 31.13 1.03
CA GLU A 89 40.90 31.75 0.07
C GLU A 89 40.21 31.88 -1.30
N VAL A 90 40.19 33.09 -1.86
CA VAL A 90 39.54 33.34 -3.17
C VAL A 90 40.59 33.26 -4.28
N PRO A 91 40.42 32.37 -5.28
CA PRO A 91 41.42 32.14 -6.33
C PRO A 91 41.80 33.38 -7.15
N ASP A 92 43.07 33.43 -7.58
CA ASP A 92 43.63 34.56 -8.33
C ASP A 92 42.97 34.84 -9.68
N TRP A 93 42.38 33.80 -10.29
CA TRP A 93 41.70 33.92 -11.57
C TRP A 93 40.36 34.67 -11.45
N ILE A 94 39.83 34.87 -10.24
CA ILE A 94 38.57 35.58 -10.00
C ILE A 94 38.84 37.08 -9.90
N SER A 95 38.30 37.84 -10.86
CA SER A 95 38.43 39.29 -10.90
C SER A 95 37.42 40.02 -9.99
N GLU A 96 37.78 41.23 -9.57
CA GLU A 96 36.91 42.15 -8.82
C GLU A 96 35.54 42.36 -9.49
N GLY A 97 35.52 42.48 -10.82
CA GLY A 97 34.29 42.66 -11.59
C GLY A 97 33.42 41.40 -11.70
N GLN A 98 33.99 40.20 -11.50
CA GLN A 98 33.21 38.97 -11.42
C GLN A 98 32.53 38.84 -10.06
N ILE A 99 33.22 39.16 -8.96
CA ILE A 99 32.66 39.16 -7.60
C ILE A 99 31.48 40.15 -7.52
N ALA A 100 31.66 41.37 -8.05
CA ALA A 100 30.62 42.39 -8.07
C ALA A 100 29.37 41.96 -8.84
N ARG A 101 29.54 41.44 -10.07
CA ARG A 101 28.40 41.01 -10.91
C ARG A 101 27.65 39.80 -10.36
N ALA A 102 28.31 38.96 -9.58
CA ALA A 102 27.70 37.80 -8.95
C ALA A 102 27.06 38.11 -7.58
N GLN A 103 27.19 39.35 -7.09
CA GLN A 103 26.62 39.81 -5.82
C GLN A 103 26.96 38.87 -4.65
N LEU A 104 28.22 38.41 -4.59
CA LEU A 104 28.65 37.44 -3.57
C LEU A 104 28.87 38.08 -2.20
N LEU A 105 29.16 39.39 -2.15
CA LEU A 105 29.37 40.12 -0.90
C LEU A 105 28.06 40.29 -0.09
N ASP A 106 26.91 40.17 -0.74
CA ASP A 106 25.58 40.25 -0.11
C ASP A 106 25.17 38.93 0.56
N VAL A 107 25.94 37.85 0.36
CA VAL A 107 25.63 36.50 0.85
C VAL A 107 26.37 36.25 2.17
N THR A 108 25.61 36.17 3.26
CA THR A 108 26.15 35.97 4.62
C THR A 108 26.33 34.48 4.93
N ILE A 109 27.49 33.92 4.56
CA ILE A 109 27.87 32.52 4.80
C ILE A 109 29.35 32.45 5.22
N SER A 110 29.76 31.37 5.90
CA SER A 110 31.15 31.17 6.32
C SER A 110 31.55 29.70 6.15
N ALA A 111 32.71 29.46 5.55
CA ALA A 111 33.26 28.14 5.29
C ALA A 111 34.07 27.63 6.49
N PRO A 112 34.03 26.31 6.77
CA PRO A 112 35.01 25.66 7.63
C PRO A 112 36.44 25.87 7.10
N PRO A 113 37.46 25.98 7.98
CA PRO A 113 38.85 26.19 7.56
C PRO A 113 39.34 25.10 6.58
N GLY A 114 40.03 25.52 5.52
CA GLY A 114 40.68 24.63 4.55
C GLY A 114 39.77 24.10 3.43
N ARG A 115 38.57 24.66 3.25
CA ARG A 115 37.71 24.36 2.10
C ARG A 115 38.21 25.03 0.82
N ASP A 116 38.00 24.37 -0.31
CA ASP A 116 38.22 24.93 -1.65
C ASP A 116 37.09 25.87 -2.06
N PHE A 117 37.42 26.97 -2.72
CA PHE A 117 36.47 28.03 -3.08
C PHE A 117 35.38 27.54 -4.03
N ASP A 118 35.75 26.81 -5.09
CA ASP A 118 34.80 26.36 -6.10
C ASP A 118 33.87 25.28 -5.50
N ASP A 119 34.41 24.34 -4.72
CA ASP A 119 33.62 23.34 -3.99
C ASP A 119 32.60 23.99 -3.06
N PHE A 120 33.03 24.99 -2.27
CA PHE A 120 32.16 25.68 -1.33
C PHE A 120 31.05 26.46 -2.03
N VAL A 121 31.35 27.14 -3.14
CA VAL A 121 30.33 27.81 -3.96
C VAL A 121 29.30 26.79 -4.47
N LEU A 122 29.74 25.64 -4.99
CA LEU A 122 28.83 24.63 -5.53
C LEU A 122 27.95 24.00 -4.46
N GLU A 123 28.49 23.75 -3.27
CA GLU A 123 27.76 23.21 -2.14
C GLU A 123 26.64 24.15 -1.68
N ILE A 124 26.92 25.45 -1.59
CA ILE A 124 25.97 26.43 -1.08
C ILE A 124 24.89 26.78 -2.10
N PHE A 125 25.27 26.97 -3.37
CA PHE A 125 24.34 27.45 -4.40
C PHE A 125 23.61 26.33 -5.14
N PHE A 126 24.11 25.10 -5.12
CA PHE A 126 23.50 23.97 -5.82
C PHE A 126 23.24 22.79 -4.88
N SER A 127 24.28 22.01 -4.58
CA SER A 127 24.22 20.90 -3.64
C SER A 127 25.60 20.35 -3.32
N PRO A 128 25.79 19.67 -2.18
CA PRO A 128 27.06 19.02 -1.83
C PRO A 128 27.48 17.92 -2.83
N PHE A 129 26.55 17.41 -3.65
CA PHE A 129 26.84 16.41 -4.67
C PHE A 129 27.52 17.01 -5.89
N VAL A 130 27.18 18.25 -6.24
CA VAL A 130 27.83 18.98 -7.33
C VAL A 130 29.25 19.37 -6.97
N ALA A 131 29.52 19.62 -5.69
CA ALA A 131 30.85 19.92 -5.16
C ALA A 131 31.83 18.72 -5.18
N GLN A 132 31.43 17.53 -5.62
CA GLN A 132 32.35 16.39 -5.71
C GLN A 132 33.30 16.53 -6.92
N PRO A 133 34.54 16.02 -6.85
CA PRO A 133 35.51 16.12 -7.94
C PRO A 133 35.17 15.21 -9.15
N ARG A 134 34.29 14.22 -8.94
CA ARG A 134 33.75 13.33 -9.98
C ARG A 134 32.24 13.23 -9.83
N LEU A 135 31.56 12.87 -10.92
CA LEU A 135 30.12 12.60 -10.92
C LEU A 135 29.82 11.44 -9.94
N PRO A 136 28.94 11.63 -8.94
CA PRO A 136 28.65 10.59 -7.96
C PRO A 136 27.65 9.56 -8.51
N LEU A 137 28.12 8.64 -9.36
CA LEU A 137 27.27 7.64 -10.04
C LEU A 137 26.39 6.80 -9.11
N ARG A 138 26.85 6.50 -7.89
CA ARG A 138 26.10 5.74 -6.87
C ARG A 138 25.12 6.60 -6.05
N ARG A 139 25.12 7.91 -6.26
CA ARG A 139 24.29 8.87 -5.51
C ARG A 139 23.56 9.83 -6.44
N LEU A 140 23.24 9.38 -7.66
CA LEU A 140 22.48 10.17 -8.62
C LEU A 140 21.07 10.48 -8.10
N GLY A 141 20.45 9.55 -7.37
CA GLY A 141 19.18 9.79 -6.67
C GLY A 141 19.29 10.93 -5.65
N ASP A 142 20.33 10.93 -4.81
CA ASP A 142 20.54 12.01 -3.84
C ASP A 142 20.81 13.36 -4.52
N LEU A 143 21.59 13.37 -5.61
CA LEU A 143 21.83 14.57 -6.42
C LEU A 143 20.51 15.16 -6.91
N LEU A 144 19.62 14.33 -7.47
CA LEU A 144 18.32 14.77 -7.96
C LEU A 144 17.36 15.16 -6.83
N LYS A 145 17.36 14.47 -5.69
CA LYS A 145 16.55 14.85 -4.52
C LYS A 145 17.00 16.19 -3.91
N SER A 146 18.28 16.53 -4.04
CA SER A 146 18.84 17.82 -3.59
C SER A 146 18.57 18.98 -4.56
N TYR A 147 17.97 18.71 -5.71
CA TYR A 147 17.69 19.72 -6.71
C TYR A 147 16.49 20.60 -6.29
N ASP A 148 16.76 21.91 -6.13
CA ASP A 148 15.74 22.94 -5.98
C ASP A 148 15.73 23.81 -7.25
N PRO A 149 14.66 23.76 -8.08
CA PRO A 149 14.58 24.52 -9.32
C PRO A 149 14.73 26.03 -9.14
N GLN A 150 14.20 26.58 -8.04
CA GLN A 150 14.28 28.02 -7.77
C GLN A 150 15.71 28.39 -7.38
N GLN A 151 16.29 27.66 -6.43
CA GLN A 151 17.67 27.91 -5.98
C GLN A 151 18.66 27.81 -7.14
N TRP A 152 18.55 26.76 -7.96
CA TRP A 152 19.46 26.55 -9.08
C TRP A 152 19.28 27.60 -10.18
N SER A 153 18.05 28.02 -10.46
CA SER A 153 17.79 29.11 -11.42
C SER A 153 18.43 30.42 -10.94
N GLU A 154 18.23 30.81 -9.68
CA GLU A 154 18.83 32.00 -9.09
C GLU A 154 20.37 31.92 -9.06
N ALA A 155 20.93 30.73 -8.80
CA ALA A 155 22.37 30.49 -8.84
C ALA A 155 22.97 30.63 -10.25
N ILE A 156 22.28 30.13 -11.28
CA ILE A 156 22.71 30.21 -12.68
C ILE A 156 22.68 31.65 -13.20
N GLU A 157 21.77 32.49 -12.70
CA GLU A 157 21.72 33.93 -13.05
C GLU A 157 22.94 34.71 -12.53
N ARG A 158 23.65 34.20 -11.51
CA ARG A 158 24.89 34.79 -11.00
C ARG A 158 26.08 34.37 -11.88
N PRO A 159 26.72 35.30 -12.64
CA PRO A 159 27.68 34.92 -13.68
C PRO A 159 28.88 34.09 -13.19
N LEU A 160 29.45 34.45 -12.04
CA LEU A 160 30.60 33.72 -11.48
C LEU A 160 30.21 32.33 -10.98
N VAL A 161 29.05 32.19 -10.34
CA VAL A 161 28.51 30.90 -9.86
C VAL A 161 28.22 29.98 -11.06
N SER A 162 27.61 30.52 -12.11
CA SER A 162 27.38 29.82 -13.38
C SER A 162 28.68 29.39 -14.06
N ASP A 163 29.72 30.23 -14.06
CA ASP A 163 31.03 29.90 -14.61
C ASP A 163 31.69 28.76 -13.82
N ILE A 164 31.61 28.77 -12.48
CA ILE A 164 32.14 27.71 -11.61
C ILE A 164 31.39 26.39 -11.87
N PHE A 165 30.06 26.41 -11.95
CA PHE A 165 29.25 25.24 -12.28
C PHE A 165 29.62 24.65 -13.65
N ARG A 166 29.74 25.48 -14.68
CA ARG A 166 30.15 25.02 -16.02
C ARG A 166 31.55 24.40 -16.01
N ARG A 167 32.49 24.96 -15.24
CA ARG A 167 33.83 24.37 -15.07
C ARG A 167 33.79 23.02 -14.35
N ARG A 168 32.94 22.88 -13.33
CA ARG A 168 32.74 21.60 -12.65
C ARG A 168 32.20 20.52 -13.60
N LEU A 169 31.20 20.85 -14.40
CA LEU A 169 30.68 19.91 -15.40
C LEU A 169 31.72 19.55 -16.46
N GLN A 170 32.57 20.50 -16.86
CA GLN A 170 33.68 20.22 -17.78
C GLN A 170 34.72 19.31 -17.12
N GLN A 171 35.08 19.57 -15.86
CA GLN A 171 36.01 18.73 -15.09
C GLN A 171 35.48 17.30 -14.96
N TRP A 172 34.18 17.13 -14.69
CA TRP A 172 33.57 15.80 -14.68
C TRP A 172 33.65 15.12 -16.05
N GLU A 173 33.41 15.87 -17.13
CA GLU A 173 33.44 15.34 -18.50
C GLU A 173 34.86 14.94 -18.94
N ASP A 174 35.87 15.71 -18.54
CA ASP A 174 37.28 15.42 -18.80
C ASP A 174 37.77 14.22 -17.98
N ASN A 175 37.25 14.04 -16.77
CA ASN A 175 37.56 12.92 -15.88
C ASN A 175 36.72 11.66 -16.14
N ALA A 176 35.72 11.72 -17.02
CA ALA A 176 34.83 10.61 -17.32
C ALA A 176 35.57 9.49 -18.06
N GLU A 177 35.58 8.30 -17.47
CA GLU A 177 36.30 7.14 -18.01
C GLU A 177 35.47 6.42 -19.08
N GLN A 178 34.14 6.50 -18.98
CA GLN A 178 33.21 5.84 -19.90
C GLN A 178 32.33 6.83 -20.66
N ALA A 179 31.92 6.47 -21.89
CA ALA A 179 31.04 7.31 -22.70
C ALA A 179 29.65 7.52 -22.05
N GLY A 180 29.17 6.56 -21.26
CA GLY A 180 27.92 6.69 -20.50
C GLY A 180 27.97 7.83 -19.46
N GLU A 181 29.11 8.04 -18.81
CA GLU A 181 29.28 9.13 -17.83
C GLU A 181 29.14 10.49 -18.51
N LYS A 182 29.72 10.63 -19.71
CA LYS A 182 29.60 11.85 -20.53
C LYS A 182 28.16 12.12 -20.95
N LEU A 183 27.38 11.08 -21.24
CA LEU A 183 25.94 11.24 -21.52
C LEU A 183 25.19 11.79 -20.30
N ILE A 184 25.42 11.23 -19.11
CA ILE A 184 24.78 11.69 -17.87
C ILE A 184 25.12 13.15 -17.58
N ILE A 185 26.41 13.52 -17.72
CA ILE A 185 26.87 14.91 -17.56
C ILE A 185 26.22 15.82 -18.61
N GLY A 186 26.09 15.35 -19.85
CA GLY A 186 25.42 16.06 -20.93
C GLY A 186 23.94 16.32 -20.66
N TRP A 187 23.23 15.38 -20.04
CA TRP A 187 21.84 15.57 -19.61
C TRP A 187 21.73 16.55 -18.46
N LEU A 188 22.57 16.42 -17.43
CA LEU A 188 22.61 17.37 -16.30
C LEU A 188 22.91 18.80 -16.77
N ARG A 189 23.79 18.94 -17.77
CA ARG A 189 24.13 20.23 -18.38
C ARG A 189 22.94 20.88 -19.09
N GLN A 190 22.04 20.09 -19.65
CA GLN A 190 20.81 20.59 -20.27
C GLN A 190 19.80 20.97 -19.19
N SER A 191 19.44 20.02 -18.32
CA SER A 191 18.73 20.30 -17.06
C SER A 191 18.71 19.09 -16.11
N PRO A 192 18.58 19.30 -14.79
CA PRO A 192 18.37 18.20 -13.83
C PRO A 192 17.10 17.39 -14.09
N GLU A 193 16.02 18.02 -14.57
CA GLU A 193 14.77 17.34 -14.93
C GLU A 193 14.97 16.40 -16.11
N GLN A 194 15.77 16.80 -17.11
CA GLN A 194 16.09 15.92 -18.22
C GLN A 194 16.92 14.72 -17.74
N LEU A 195 17.89 14.94 -16.85
CA LEU A 195 18.62 13.83 -16.23
C LEU A 195 17.66 12.88 -15.50
N ALA A 196 16.77 13.43 -14.65
CA ALA A 196 15.80 12.63 -13.91
C ALA A 196 14.90 11.82 -14.85
N GLN A 197 14.39 12.44 -15.91
CA GLN A 197 13.56 11.75 -16.92
C GLN A 197 14.31 10.60 -17.59
N GLN A 198 15.56 10.82 -18.03
CA GLN A 198 16.33 9.77 -18.71
C GLN A 198 16.74 8.63 -17.78
N LEU A 199 17.06 8.92 -16.52
CA LEU A 199 17.32 7.90 -15.51
C LEU A 199 16.04 7.12 -15.15
N ALA A 200 14.88 7.77 -15.10
CA ALA A 200 13.61 7.08 -14.89
C ALA A 200 13.28 6.12 -16.05
N ILE A 201 13.54 6.54 -17.30
CA ILE A 201 13.42 5.66 -18.48
C ILE A 201 14.36 4.46 -18.37
N LEU A 202 15.62 4.69 -18.00
CA LEU A 202 16.59 3.61 -17.82
C LEU A 202 16.17 2.65 -16.69
N ASN A 203 15.66 3.19 -15.58
CA ASN A 203 15.21 2.41 -14.42
C ASN A 203 14.17 1.38 -14.83
N VAL A 204 13.15 1.80 -15.57
CA VAL A 204 12.08 0.90 -16.01
C VAL A 204 12.49 -0.09 -17.10
N LEU A 205 13.63 0.15 -17.78
CA LEU A 205 14.12 -0.70 -18.88
C LEU A 205 15.21 -1.69 -18.44
N THR A 206 15.78 -1.54 -17.25
CA THR A 206 16.97 -2.31 -16.82
C THR A 206 16.72 -3.82 -16.76
N GLY A 207 15.49 -4.25 -16.44
CA GLY A 207 15.10 -5.66 -16.42
C GLY A 207 14.70 -6.23 -17.79
N TYR A 208 14.43 -5.38 -18.79
CA TYR A 208 13.94 -5.81 -20.10
C TYR A 208 15.07 -6.25 -21.05
N PRO A 209 14.77 -7.07 -22.08
CA PRO A 209 15.73 -7.41 -23.12
C PRO A 209 16.33 -6.15 -23.78
N PRO A 210 17.65 -6.14 -24.10
CA PRO A 210 18.33 -4.97 -24.65
C PRO A 210 17.68 -4.39 -25.92
N GLU A 211 16.98 -5.21 -26.70
CA GLU A 211 16.24 -4.76 -27.88
C GLU A 211 15.13 -3.76 -27.54
N VAL A 212 14.46 -3.91 -26.39
CA VAL A 212 13.45 -2.97 -25.91
C VAL A 212 14.12 -1.65 -25.52
N GLY A 213 15.22 -1.73 -24.78
CA GLY A 213 16.02 -0.57 -24.39
C GLY A 213 16.50 0.26 -25.59
N ARG A 214 17.03 -0.42 -26.62
CA ARG A 214 17.47 0.23 -27.87
C ARG A 214 16.34 0.86 -28.68
N ARG A 215 15.11 0.31 -28.64
CA ARG A 215 13.96 0.95 -29.31
C ARG A 215 13.57 2.28 -28.67
N VAL A 216 13.82 2.43 -27.36
CA VAL A 216 13.46 3.64 -26.60
C VAL A 216 14.60 4.66 -26.59
N MET A 217 15.82 4.24 -26.23
CA MET A 217 16.96 5.14 -26.02
C MET A 217 18.04 5.04 -27.12
N GLY A 218 17.86 4.16 -28.13
CA GLY A 218 18.86 3.93 -29.17
C GLY A 218 20.16 3.35 -28.60
N ASP A 219 21.28 3.72 -29.23
CA ASP A 219 22.63 3.27 -28.82
C ASP A 219 23.03 3.77 -27.42
N GLN A 220 22.34 4.77 -26.88
CA GLN A 220 22.60 5.30 -25.54
C GLN A 220 22.30 4.25 -24.46
N PHE A 221 21.34 3.35 -24.69
CA PHE A 221 20.99 2.29 -23.74
C PHE A 221 22.20 1.41 -23.38
N ASP A 222 22.92 0.92 -24.39
CA ASP A 222 24.05 0.02 -24.18
C ASP A 222 25.21 0.70 -23.43
N LEU A 223 25.36 2.01 -23.59
CA LEU A 223 26.37 2.80 -22.88
C LEU A 223 26.03 2.94 -21.40
N LEU A 224 24.75 3.09 -21.07
CA LEU A 224 24.27 3.28 -19.70
C LEU A 224 24.15 1.96 -18.95
N ALA A 225 23.70 0.89 -19.60
CA ALA A 225 23.58 -0.43 -19.00
C ALA A 225 24.93 -0.97 -18.47
N ARG A 226 26.06 -0.54 -19.07
CA ARG A 226 27.42 -0.90 -18.62
C ARG A 226 27.90 -0.17 -17.37
N LEU A 227 27.22 0.91 -16.97
CA LEU A 227 27.62 1.73 -15.83
C LEU A 227 27.16 1.15 -14.48
N GLU A 228 26.27 0.15 -14.49
CA GLU A 228 25.72 -0.47 -13.26
C GLU A 228 25.25 0.59 -12.26
N LEU A 229 24.44 1.54 -12.74
CA LEU A 229 23.94 2.65 -11.94
C LEU A 229 23.02 2.16 -10.82
N ASP A 230 23.09 2.83 -9.67
CA ASP A 230 22.08 2.69 -8.63
C ASP A 230 20.89 3.59 -8.95
N LEU A 231 19.75 2.97 -9.25
CA LEU A 231 18.52 3.65 -9.69
C LEU A 231 17.39 3.54 -8.65
N SER A 232 17.62 2.95 -7.47
CA SER A 232 16.55 2.69 -6.49
C SER A 232 15.87 3.96 -5.98
N ASP A 233 16.61 5.08 -5.94
CA ASP A 233 16.16 6.38 -5.46
C ASP A 233 15.62 7.32 -6.55
N ILE A 234 15.53 6.83 -7.79
CA ILE A 234 15.02 7.61 -8.93
C ILE A 234 13.50 7.52 -8.95
N GLU A 235 12.83 8.66 -8.79
CA GLU A 235 11.37 8.72 -8.91
C GLU A 235 10.91 8.46 -10.35
N VAL A 236 9.95 7.57 -10.50
CA VAL A 236 9.37 7.20 -11.80
C VAL A 236 7.97 7.79 -11.90
N SER A 237 7.77 8.66 -12.89
CA SER A 237 6.46 9.23 -13.24
C SER A 237 6.05 8.80 -14.64
N GLU A 238 4.95 8.06 -14.75
CA GLU A 238 4.45 7.54 -16.04
C GLU A 238 4.17 8.65 -17.07
N SER A 239 3.80 9.84 -16.62
CA SER A 239 3.55 10.99 -17.51
C SER A 239 4.80 11.49 -18.23
N GLN A 240 5.99 11.16 -17.73
CA GLN A 240 7.27 11.60 -18.27
C GLN A 240 7.97 10.55 -19.14
N ILE A 241 7.48 9.30 -19.18
CA ILE A 241 8.15 8.16 -19.82
C ILE A 241 7.29 7.49 -20.90
N GLY A 242 6.36 8.22 -21.51
CA GLY A 242 5.34 7.68 -22.44
C GLY A 242 5.89 6.79 -23.57
N SER A 243 7.01 7.16 -24.19
CA SER A 243 7.61 6.34 -25.25
C SER A 243 8.14 4.99 -24.75
N ALA A 244 8.65 4.93 -23.52
CA ALA A 244 9.08 3.69 -22.88
C ALA A 244 7.89 2.79 -22.56
N LEU A 245 6.81 3.38 -22.02
CA LEU A 245 5.57 2.68 -21.70
C LEU A 245 4.98 1.98 -22.92
N ASP A 246 4.92 2.66 -24.06
CA ASP A 246 4.40 2.07 -25.30
C ASP A 246 5.23 0.88 -25.77
N GLN A 247 6.56 0.96 -25.70
CA GLN A 247 7.45 -0.14 -26.10
C GLN A 247 7.37 -1.32 -25.12
N ILE A 248 7.31 -1.05 -23.82
CA ILE A 248 7.11 -2.07 -22.78
C ILE A 248 5.78 -2.78 -23.00
N ARG A 249 4.70 -2.04 -23.25
CA ARG A 249 3.37 -2.62 -23.54
C ARG A 249 3.41 -3.54 -24.74
N VAL A 250 4.02 -3.12 -25.85
CA VAL A 250 4.14 -3.94 -27.05
C VAL A 250 4.94 -5.22 -26.77
N HIS A 251 6.03 -5.13 -26.01
CA HIS A 251 6.84 -6.28 -25.63
C HIS A 251 6.06 -7.28 -24.77
N LEU A 252 5.38 -6.82 -23.72
CA LEU A 252 4.57 -7.67 -22.85
C LEU A 252 3.45 -8.38 -23.63
N GLU A 253 2.76 -7.67 -24.53
CA GLU A 253 1.74 -8.28 -25.40
C GLU A 253 2.32 -9.33 -26.35
N GLN A 254 3.53 -9.12 -26.88
CA GLN A 254 4.22 -10.10 -27.72
C GLN A 254 4.64 -11.34 -26.90
N LEU A 255 5.15 -11.14 -25.69
CA LEU A 255 5.55 -12.21 -24.78
C LEU A 255 4.34 -13.11 -24.43
N ILE A 256 3.23 -12.50 -24.02
CA ILE A 256 1.99 -13.21 -23.67
C ILE A 256 1.44 -14.03 -24.86
N ARG A 257 1.59 -13.55 -26.10
CA ARG A 257 1.10 -14.26 -27.30
C ARG A 257 2.02 -15.36 -27.82
N SER A 258 3.31 -15.30 -27.49
CA SER A 258 4.33 -16.16 -28.10
C SER A 258 4.79 -17.31 -27.20
N THR A 259 4.39 -17.33 -25.94
CA THR A 259 4.81 -18.31 -24.92
C THR A 259 3.61 -18.86 -24.16
N THR A 260 3.83 -19.90 -23.35
CA THR A 260 2.79 -20.40 -22.44
C THR A 260 2.52 -19.40 -21.32
N THR A 261 1.32 -19.41 -20.73
CA THR A 261 0.94 -18.47 -19.65
C THR A 261 1.93 -18.50 -18.47
N HIS A 262 2.40 -19.70 -18.08
CA HIS A 262 3.39 -19.85 -17.01
C HIS A 262 4.74 -19.23 -17.38
N GLU A 263 5.26 -19.49 -18.58
CA GLU A 263 6.52 -18.90 -19.06
C GLU A 263 6.43 -17.38 -19.20
N ALA A 264 5.30 -16.88 -19.72
CA ALA A 264 5.05 -15.45 -19.84
C ALA A 264 5.04 -14.76 -18.47
N LEU A 265 4.44 -15.40 -17.45
CA LEU A 265 4.37 -14.86 -16.10
C LEU A 265 5.76 -14.77 -15.47
N GLU A 266 6.53 -15.86 -15.47
CA GLU A 266 7.88 -15.86 -14.89
C GLU A 266 8.80 -14.88 -15.62
N ALA A 267 8.72 -14.82 -16.96
CA ALA A 267 9.48 -13.84 -17.74
C ALA A 267 9.06 -12.40 -17.43
N THR A 268 7.76 -12.13 -17.25
CA THR A 268 7.28 -10.79 -16.87
C THR A 268 7.77 -10.41 -15.48
N LEU A 269 7.65 -11.30 -14.49
CA LEU A 269 8.12 -11.03 -13.12
C LEU A 269 9.63 -10.84 -13.01
N ALA A 270 10.41 -11.49 -13.88
CA ALA A 270 11.86 -11.33 -13.92
C ALA A 270 12.31 -10.02 -14.61
N GLN A 271 11.50 -9.49 -15.52
CA GLN A 271 11.85 -8.30 -16.33
C GLN A 271 11.22 -7.00 -15.80
N ALA A 272 10.08 -7.09 -15.14
CA ALA A 272 9.31 -5.93 -14.71
C ALA A 272 10.05 -5.09 -13.65
N SER A 273 9.88 -3.79 -13.75
CA SER A 273 10.49 -2.82 -12.85
C SER A 273 9.75 -2.69 -11.50
N GLY A 274 8.44 -2.94 -11.50
CA GLY A 274 7.58 -2.74 -10.32
C GLY A 274 7.04 -1.31 -10.17
N TYR A 275 7.43 -0.39 -11.06
CA TYR A 275 7.04 1.03 -11.01
C TYR A 275 5.89 1.39 -11.95
N LEU A 276 5.43 0.44 -12.78
CA LEU A 276 4.50 0.72 -13.87
C LEU A 276 3.17 -0.04 -13.73
N GLU A 277 2.05 0.65 -13.94
CA GLU A 277 0.73 0.00 -13.96
C GLU A 277 0.59 -1.01 -15.08
N VAL A 278 1.16 -0.73 -16.25
CA VAL A 278 1.09 -1.64 -17.41
C VAL A 278 1.74 -3.00 -17.15
N GLU A 279 2.77 -3.04 -16.31
CA GLU A 279 3.43 -4.29 -15.88
C GLU A 279 2.51 -5.09 -14.96
N PHE A 280 1.91 -4.40 -13.98
CA PHE A 280 0.98 -5.02 -13.05
C PHE A 280 -0.26 -5.56 -13.77
N ASP A 281 -0.82 -4.82 -14.72
CA ASP A 281 -1.95 -5.24 -15.54
C ASP A 281 -1.64 -6.50 -16.34
N ALA A 282 -0.41 -6.62 -16.89
CA ALA A 282 0.03 -7.81 -17.61
C ALA A 282 0.11 -9.04 -16.69
N VAL A 283 0.72 -8.88 -15.50
CA VAL A 283 0.78 -9.92 -14.46
C VAL A 283 -0.61 -10.33 -14.03
N GLN A 284 -1.49 -9.36 -13.71
CA GLN A 284 -2.85 -9.64 -13.27
C GLN A 284 -3.65 -10.41 -14.32
N ARG A 285 -3.50 -10.07 -15.59
CA ARG A 285 -4.16 -10.77 -16.71
C ARG A 285 -3.72 -12.22 -16.82
N LEU A 286 -2.42 -12.49 -16.68
CA LEU A 286 -1.86 -13.84 -16.70
C LEU A 286 -2.37 -14.67 -15.50
N LEU A 287 -2.39 -14.09 -14.30
CA LEU A 287 -2.92 -14.73 -13.09
C LEU A 287 -4.41 -15.07 -13.24
N ARG A 288 -5.22 -14.16 -13.80
CA ARG A 288 -6.66 -14.36 -14.00
C ARG A 288 -7.03 -15.32 -15.13
N SER A 289 -6.07 -15.79 -15.93
CA SER A 289 -6.33 -16.81 -16.96
C SER A 289 -6.80 -18.14 -16.37
N GLY A 290 -6.42 -18.44 -15.12
CA GLY A 290 -6.66 -19.72 -14.44
C GLY A 290 -5.76 -20.87 -14.91
N GLU A 291 -4.80 -20.61 -15.82
CA GLU A 291 -3.85 -21.62 -16.30
C GLU A 291 -2.61 -21.79 -15.41
N VAL A 292 -2.40 -20.85 -14.48
CA VAL A 292 -1.29 -20.87 -13.53
C VAL A 292 -1.82 -21.15 -12.14
N ALA A 293 -1.19 -22.09 -11.43
CA ALA A 293 -1.47 -22.30 -10.01
C ALA A 293 -0.93 -21.11 -9.22
N ILE A 294 -1.78 -20.48 -8.43
CA ILE A 294 -1.42 -19.30 -7.64
C ILE A 294 -1.29 -19.76 -6.20
N ASP A 295 -0.08 -19.65 -5.66
CA ASP A 295 0.22 -19.91 -4.27
C ASP A 295 0.58 -18.61 -3.53
N ARG A 296 0.80 -18.73 -2.21
CA ARG A 296 1.14 -17.59 -1.35
C ARG A 296 2.48 -16.97 -1.73
N ASP A 297 3.44 -17.78 -2.19
CA ASP A 297 4.77 -17.31 -2.57
C ASP A 297 4.73 -16.44 -3.81
N LEU A 298 3.96 -16.85 -4.83
CA LEU A 298 3.73 -16.06 -6.02
C LEU A 298 3.06 -14.72 -5.68
N VAL A 299 2.00 -14.74 -4.86
CA VAL A 299 1.34 -13.50 -4.41
C VAL A 299 2.30 -12.57 -3.68
N ARG A 300 3.17 -13.12 -2.81
CA ARG A 300 4.21 -12.36 -2.11
C ARG A 300 5.23 -11.76 -3.07
N ARG A 301 5.70 -12.51 -4.07
CA ARG A 301 6.61 -12.01 -5.11
C ARG A 301 6.00 -10.83 -5.86
N VAL A 302 4.74 -10.96 -6.29
CA VAL A 302 4.01 -9.89 -6.99
C VAL A 302 3.85 -8.66 -6.08
N ARG A 303 3.42 -8.84 -4.81
CA ARG A 303 3.30 -7.74 -3.85
C ARG A 303 4.62 -7.03 -3.58
N GLY A 304 5.70 -7.78 -3.40
CA GLY A 304 7.03 -7.22 -3.19
C GLY A 304 7.51 -6.41 -4.39
N LEU A 305 7.30 -6.91 -5.60
CA LEU A 305 7.68 -6.24 -6.84
C LEU A 305 6.93 -4.91 -7.03
N PHE A 306 5.61 -4.87 -6.79
CA PHE A 306 4.78 -3.69 -7.01
C PHE A 306 4.54 -2.83 -5.74
N ALA A 307 5.28 -3.09 -4.66
CA ALA A 307 5.23 -2.28 -3.44
C ALA A 307 5.47 -0.77 -3.69
N PRO A 308 6.35 -0.33 -4.61
CA PRO A 308 6.56 1.10 -4.89
C PRO A 308 5.29 1.84 -5.34
N ILE A 309 4.36 1.17 -6.02
CA ILE A 309 3.13 1.76 -6.57
C ILE A 309 1.87 1.39 -5.77
N GLN A 310 2.01 0.68 -4.64
CA GLN A 310 0.87 0.19 -3.85
C GLN A 310 -0.07 1.30 -3.34
N HIS A 311 0.43 2.52 -3.16
CA HIS A 311 -0.35 3.64 -2.64
C HIS A 311 -1.37 4.20 -3.64
N ARG A 312 -1.34 3.76 -4.90
CA ARG A 312 -2.34 4.11 -5.92
C ARG A 312 -3.65 3.38 -5.60
N PRO A 313 -4.80 4.08 -5.43
CA PRO A 313 -6.03 3.47 -4.90
C PRO A 313 -6.55 2.23 -5.63
N HIS A 314 -6.37 2.15 -6.96
CA HIS A 314 -6.78 0.99 -7.75
C HIS A 314 -5.84 -0.21 -7.56
N LEU A 315 -4.55 0.04 -7.35
CA LEU A 315 -3.54 -1.01 -7.18
C LEU A 315 -3.52 -1.56 -5.76
N ASP A 316 -3.76 -0.73 -4.74
CA ASP A 316 -3.93 -1.19 -3.35
C ASP A 316 -4.99 -2.30 -3.28
N GLN A 317 -6.17 -2.03 -3.86
CA GLN A 317 -7.23 -3.02 -3.92
C GLN A 317 -6.83 -4.25 -4.74
N ALA A 318 -6.25 -4.06 -5.92
CA ALA A 318 -5.89 -5.18 -6.79
C ALA A 318 -4.82 -6.09 -6.18
N LEU A 319 -3.83 -5.51 -5.48
CA LEU A 319 -2.81 -6.23 -4.71
C LEU A 319 -3.41 -6.94 -3.49
N ALA A 320 -4.37 -6.29 -2.80
CA ALA A 320 -5.12 -6.89 -1.72
C ALA A 320 -5.98 -8.08 -2.18
N ASP A 321 -6.46 -8.05 -3.42
CA ASP A 321 -7.31 -9.08 -4.03
C ASP A 321 -6.49 -10.27 -4.59
N LEU A 322 -5.16 -10.19 -4.69
CA LEU A 322 -4.33 -11.31 -5.15
C LEU A 322 -4.49 -12.57 -4.28
N ASP A 323 -4.73 -12.42 -2.98
CA ASP A 323 -4.99 -13.55 -2.07
C ASP A 323 -6.27 -14.32 -2.41
N LEU A 324 -7.17 -13.71 -3.20
CA LEU A 324 -8.41 -14.34 -3.68
C LEU A 324 -8.15 -15.23 -4.90
N LEU A 325 -7.01 -15.05 -5.58
CA LEU A 325 -6.64 -15.84 -6.74
C LEU A 325 -5.93 -17.15 -6.36
N ILE A 326 -5.51 -17.30 -5.09
CA ILE A 326 -4.85 -18.50 -4.57
C ILE A 326 -5.73 -19.72 -4.85
N SER A 327 -5.16 -20.69 -5.56
CA SER A 327 -5.86 -21.87 -6.05
C SER A 327 -6.55 -22.63 -4.93
N GLN A 328 -7.83 -22.97 -5.14
CA GLN A 328 -8.63 -23.77 -4.23
C GLN A 328 -8.73 -25.20 -4.74
N ALA A 329 -8.65 -26.17 -3.84
CA ALA A 329 -8.85 -27.57 -4.20
C ALA A 329 -10.32 -27.78 -4.65
N PRO A 330 -10.57 -28.57 -5.72
CA PRO A 330 -11.93 -28.94 -6.08
C PRO A 330 -12.64 -29.65 -4.93
N PRO A 331 -13.93 -29.35 -4.67
CA PRO A 331 -14.66 -29.99 -3.61
C PRO A 331 -14.84 -31.47 -3.93
N PRO A 332 -14.79 -32.36 -2.93
CA PRO A 332 -15.17 -33.75 -3.15
C PRO A 332 -16.64 -33.78 -3.60
N LYS A 333 -16.95 -34.63 -4.58
CA LYS A 333 -18.34 -34.81 -5.03
C LYS A 333 -19.19 -35.27 -3.85
N PRO A 334 -20.33 -34.63 -3.56
CA PRO A 334 -21.24 -35.12 -2.53
C PRO A 334 -21.63 -36.57 -2.85
N ASP A 335 -21.38 -37.50 -1.92
CA ASP A 335 -21.79 -38.89 -2.05
C ASP A 335 -22.93 -39.18 -1.05
N PRO A 336 -24.19 -38.95 -1.44
CA PRO A 336 -25.32 -39.41 -0.68
C PRO A 336 -25.49 -40.91 -0.93
N ASN A 337 -24.59 -41.73 -0.38
CA ASN A 337 -24.75 -43.18 -0.42
C ASN A 337 -26.15 -43.49 0.12
N PRO A 338 -27.06 -44.10 -0.67
CA PRO A 338 -28.43 -44.36 -0.23
C PRO A 338 -28.49 -45.26 1.01
N SER A 339 -27.44 -46.06 1.23
CA SER A 339 -27.29 -46.98 2.36
C SER A 339 -26.69 -46.30 3.60
N ASN A 340 -26.07 -45.12 3.45
CA ASN A 340 -25.50 -44.32 4.52
C ASN A 340 -25.53 -42.83 4.14
N PRO A 341 -26.71 -42.18 4.19
CA PRO A 341 -26.86 -40.80 3.76
C PRO A 341 -26.10 -39.86 4.71
N TRP A 342 -25.50 -38.81 4.15
CA TRP A 342 -24.89 -37.74 4.94
C TRP A 342 -25.92 -37.09 5.88
N SER A 343 -25.47 -36.75 7.09
CA SER A 343 -26.25 -35.98 8.06
C SER A 343 -26.44 -34.53 7.59
N ASP A 344 -27.38 -33.82 8.23
CA ASP A 344 -27.60 -32.40 7.90
C ASP A 344 -26.33 -31.56 8.17
N GLU A 345 -25.53 -31.89 9.19
CA GLU A 345 -24.26 -31.19 9.48
C GLU A 345 -23.21 -31.45 8.39
N GLN A 346 -23.07 -32.70 7.93
CA GLN A 346 -22.09 -33.05 6.88
C GLN A 346 -22.35 -32.30 5.57
N TRP A 347 -23.62 -32.07 5.21
CA TRP A 347 -23.96 -31.26 4.05
C TRP A 347 -23.60 -29.78 4.22
N LEU A 348 -23.80 -29.23 5.41
CA LEU A 348 -23.47 -27.84 5.72
C LEU A 348 -21.96 -27.62 5.78
N GLU A 349 -21.23 -28.53 6.45
CA GLU A 349 -19.76 -28.53 6.54
C GLU A 349 -19.13 -28.65 5.15
N TRP A 350 -19.59 -29.59 4.30
CA TRP A 350 -19.12 -29.68 2.92
C TRP A 350 -19.36 -28.40 2.13
N ALA A 351 -20.53 -27.78 2.30
CA ALA A 351 -20.85 -26.56 1.59
C ALA A 351 -19.98 -25.39 2.06
N GLU A 352 -19.75 -25.27 3.37
CA GLU A 352 -18.94 -24.24 4.03
C GLU A 352 -17.44 -24.38 3.70
N GLU A 353 -16.87 -25.56 3.87
CA GLU A 353 -15.42 -25.79 3.85
C GLU A 353 -14.87 -26.14 2.46
N HIS A 354 -15.70 -26.66 1.56
CA HIS A 354 -15.25 -27.14 0.25
C HIS A 354 -15.95 -26.44 -0.91
N TYR A 355 -17.28 -26.43 -0.95
CA TYR A 355 -18.02 -25.88 -2.09
C TYR A 355 -17.85 -24.36 -2.20
N LEU A 356 -18.19 -23.60 -1.15
CA LEU A 356 -18.19 -22.14 -1.20
C LEU A 356 -16.80 -21.57 -1.54
N PRO A 357 -15.69 -21.99 -0.89
CA PRO A 357 -14.35 -21.51 -1.23
C PRO A 357 -13.99 -21.76 -2.70
N TYR A 358 -14.23 -22.97 -3.20
CA TYR A 358 -13.94 -23.32 -4.58
C TYR A 358 -14.84 -22.58 -5.58
N ARG A 359 -16.14 -22.47 -5.28
CA ARG A 359 -17.12 -21.75 -6.09
C ARG A 359 -16.79 -20.26 -6.21
N PHE A 360 -16.36 -19.64 -5.12
CA PHE A 360 -15.96 -18.23 -5.14
C PHE A 360 -14.64 -18.02 -5.84
N TRP A 361 -13.69 -18.95 -5.71
CA TRP A 361 -12.45 -18.92 -6.48
C TRP A 361 -12.70 -19.02 -7.99
N LEU A 362 -13.53 -19.96 -8.45
CA LEU A 362 -13.94 -20.07 -9.86
C LEU A 362 -14.58 -18.77 -10.38
N GLU A 363 -15.30 -18.06 -9.51
CA GLU A 363 -15.89 -16.77 -9.85
C GLU A 363 -14.87 -15.64 -10.05
N GLU A 364 -13.85 -15.59 -9.20
CA GLU A 364 -12.80 -14.57 -9.24
C GLU A 364 -11.90 -14.73 -10.47
N ILE A 365 -11.65 -15.97 -10.91
CA ILE A 365 -10.91 -16.25 -12.16
C ILE A 365 -11.80 -16.26 -13.41
N GLY A 366 -13.10 -16.01 -13.27
CA GLY A 366 -14.04 -15.96 -14.40
C GLY A 366 -14.32 -17.32 -15.06
N GLN A 367 -14.08 -18.44 -14.36
CA GLN A 367 -14.26 -19.80 -14.86
C GLN A 367 -15.45 -20.51 -14.18
N LEU A 368 -16.64 -19.91 -14.21
CA LEU A 368 -17.88 -20.52 -13.67
C LEU A 368 -18.45 -21.64 -14.57
N THR A 369 -17.62 -22.64 -14.87
CA THR A 369 -17.97 -23.78 -15.73
C THR A 369 -17.65 -25.11 -15.03
N GLY A 370 -18.11 -26.22 -15.62
CA GLY A 370 -17.89 -27.58 -15.09
C GLY A 370 -18.93 -28.04 -14.07
N ASP A 371 -18.55 -29.03 -13.25
CA ASP A 371 -19.44 -29.78 -12.33
C ASP A 371 -20.01 -28.93 -11.17
N ILE A 372 -19.60 -27.66 -11.03
CA ILE A 372 -20.00 -26.81 -9.91
C ILE A 372 -21.52 -26.59 -9.85
N VAL A 373 -22.19 -26.51 -11.01
CA VAL A 373 -23.65 -26.36 -11.09
C VAL A 373 -24.36 -27.63 -10.63
N ASP A 374 -23.77 -28.80 -10.90
CA ASP A 374 -24.30 -30.09 -10.44
C ASP A 374 -24.14 -30.22 -8.93
N PHE A 375 -23.02 -29.77 -8.37
CA PHE A 375 -22.82 -29.71 -6.92
C PHE A 375 -23.82 -28.77 -6.23
N ALA A 376 -24.07 -27.59 -6.79
CA ALA A 376 -25.06 -26.65 -6.30
C ALA A 376 -26.47 -27.27 -6.32
N SER A 377 -26.80 -27.99 -7.40
CA SER A 377 -28.10 -28.63 -7.59
C SER A 377 -28.30 -29.81 -6.62
N ALA A 378 -27.26 -30.60 -6.36
CA ALA A 378 -27.30 -31.69 -5.39
C ALA A 378 -27.60 -31.18 -3.98
N TYR A 379 -26.93 -30.10 -3.56
CA TYR A 379 -27.23 -29.42 -2.29
C TYR A 379 -28.66 -28.87 -2.28
N ALA A 380 -29.09 -28.18 -3.33
CA ALA A 380 -30.42 -27.58 -3.39
C ALA A 380 -31.55 -28.64 -3.32
N ASP A 381 -31.37 -29.78 -3.98
CA ASP A 381 -32.31 -30.92 -3.91
C ASP A 381 -32.36 -31.55 -2.52
N TRP A 382 -31.20 -31.72 -1.87
CA TRP A 382 -31.12 -32.16 -0.47
C TRP A 382 -31.87 -31.18 0.45
N LEU A 383 -31.53 -29.89 0.36
CA LEU A 383 -32.10 -28.85 1.20
C LEU A 383 -33.61 -28.78 1.02
N TYR A 384 -34.11 -28.73 -0.22
CA TYR A 384 -35.55 -28.70 -0.50
C TYR A 384 -36.30 -29.89 0.14
N LYS A 385 -35.73 -31.10 0.06
CA LYS A 385 -36.34 -32.30 0.64
C LYS A 385 -36.34 -32.28 2.17
N ARG A 386 -35.28 -31.76 2.79
CA ARG A 386 -35.09 -31.74 4.26
C ARG A 386 -35.70 -30.53 4.94
N TYR A 387 -35.88 -29.43 4.21
CA TYR A 387 -36.26 -28.13 4.76
C TYR A 387 -37.51 -28.15 5.65
N PRO A 388 -38.64 -28.81 5.30
CA PRO A 388 -39.81 -28.81 6.19
C PRO A 388 -39.52 -29.33 7.60
N ALA A 389 -38.62 -30.31 7.73
CA ALA A 389 -38.16 -30.81 9.03
C ALA A 389 -37.12 -29.87 9.65
N MET A 390 -36.12 -29.43 8.88
CA MET A 390 -35.07 -28.53 9.37
C MET A 390 -35.61 -27.19 9.86
N ARG A 391 -36.61 -26.61 9.19
CA ARG A 391 -37.24 -25.32 9.52
C ARG A 391 -37.68 -25.22 10.97
N LEU A 392 -38.11 -26.33 11.58
CA LEU A 392 -38.62 -26.35 12.96
C LEU A 392 -37.64 -26.93 13.98
N SER A 393 -36.64 -27.70 13.53
CA SER A 393 -35.81 -28.52 14.42
C SER A 393 -34.32 -28.20 14.36
N SER A 394 -33.83 -27.60 13.27
CA SER A 394 -32.41 -27.33 13.10
C SER A 394 -31.99 -26.06 13.85
N PRO A 395 -30.92 -26.11 14.67
CA PRO A 395 -30.35 -24.93 15.30
C PRO A 395 -29.63 -24.02 14.30
N ARG A 396 -29.34 -24.50 13.09
CA ARG A 396 -28.63 -23.76 12.03
C ARG A 396 -29.58 -22.97 11.11
N MET A 397 -30.88 -22.87 11.42
CA MET A 397 -31.80 -21.99 10.68
C MET A 397 -31.58 -20.52 11.05
N VAL A 398 -31.59 -19.60 10.10
CA VAL A 398 -31.24 -18.18 10.30
C VAL A 398 -32.06 -17.48 11.39
N TYR A 399 -33.33 -17.87 11.60
CA TYR A 399 -34.14 -17.31 12.68
C TYR A 399 -33.64 -17.70 14.09
N GLN A 400 -32.85 -18.75 14.22
CA GLN A 400 -32.25 -19.18 15.50
C GLN A 400 -30.97 -18.40 15.85
N ALA A 401 -30.37 -17.69 14.89
CA ALA A 401 -29.07 -17.05 15.08
C ALA A 401 -29.08 -15.96 16.17
N LEU A 402 -30.04 -15.03 16.13
CA LEU A 402 -30.16 -13.99 17.15
C LEU A 402 -30.58 -14.56 18.53
N PRO A 403 -31.55 -15.51 18.63
CA PRO A 403 -31.82 -16.23 19.88
C PRO A 403 -30.58 -16.90 20.48
N ALA A 404 -29.74 -17.56 19.67
CA ALA A 404 -28.50 -18.18 20.13
C ALA A 404 -27.50 -17.14 20.69
N LEU A 405 -27.49 -15.94 20.15
CA LEU A 405 -26.64 -14.82 20.59
C LEU A 405 -27.29 -13.93 21.67
N LYS A 406 -28.44 -14.32 22.22
CA LYS A 406 -29.15 -13.57 23.27
C LYS A 406 -28.24 -13.26 24.47
N GLY A 407 -27.40 -14.20 24.88
CA GLY A 407 -26.45 -13.99 25.99
C GLY A 407 -25.51 -12.81 25.75
N LYS A 408 -25.01 -12.63 24.52
CA LYS A 408 -24.16 -11.49 24.14
C LYS A 408 -24.95 -10.17 24.19
N MET A 409 -26.20 -10.18 23.70
CA MET A 409 -27.09 -9.01 23.73
C MET A 409 -27.51 -8.57 25.15
N MET A 410 -27.51 -9.50 26.11
CA MET A 410 -27.80 -9.24 27.52
C MET A 410 -26.58 -8.77 28.34
N SER A 411 -25.38 -8.78 27.78
CA SER A 411 -24.18 -8.26 28.46
C SER A 411 -24.24 -6.75 28.70
N ASP A 412 -23.40 -6.20 29.57
CA ASP A 412 -23.38 -4.76 29.88
C ASP A 412 -22.92 -3.89 28.69
N ALA A 413 -22.12 -4.49 27.80
CA ALA A 413 -21.65 -3.88 26.57
C ALA A 413 -22.81 -3.44 25.67
N PRO A 414 -22.71 -2.29 24.97
CA PRO A 414 -23.65 -1.97 23.91
C PRO A 414 -23.46 -2.94 22.74
N VAL A 415 -24.54 -3.26 22.04
CA VAL A 415 -24.52 -4.19 20.91
C VAL A 415 -25.10 -3.52 19.66
N LEU A 416 -24.38 -3.64 18.55
CA LEU A 416 -24.88 -3.31 17.23
C LEU A 416 -25.12 -4.62 16.46
N VAL A 417 -26.38 -4.95 16.23
CA VAL A 417 -26.80 -6.01 15.31
C VAL A 417 -26.89 -5.40 13.91
N LEU A 418 -25.88 -5.65 13.08
CA LEU A 418 -25.78 -5.25 11.69
C LEU A 418 -26.40 -6.35 10.81
N VAL A 419 -27.62 -6.12 10.35
CA VAL A 419 -28.33 -6.99 9.40
C VAL A 419 -28.06 -6.47 7.99
N ILE A 420 -27.20 -7.16 7.24
CA ILE A 420 -26.82 -6.79 5.87
C ILE A 420 -27.73 -7.54 4.90
N ASP A 421 -28.51 -6.80 4.10
CA ASP A 421 -29.38 -7.34 3.07
C ASP A 421 -28.56 -8.00 1.96
N ASN A 422 -28.89 -9.24 1.61
CA ASN A 422 -28.24 -9.98 0.53
C ASN A 422 -26.70 -10.05 0.68
N PHE A 423 -26.22 -10.46 1.86
CA PHE A 423 -24.78 -10.52 2.14
C PHE A 423 -24.22 -11.90 1.78
N ASN A 424 -23.74 -12.00 0.55
CA ASN A 424 -23.08 -13.21 0.07
C ASN A 424 -21.81 -13.51 0.89
N ALA A 425 -21.68 -14.77 1.35
CA ALA A 425 -20.56 -15.29 2.11
C ALA A 425 -19.18 -14.99 1.49
N LYS A 426 -19.11 -14.86 0.17
CA LYS A 426 -17.92 -14.45 -0.59
C LYS A 426 -17.23 -13.23 -0.01
N PHE A 427 -18.00 -12.23 0.38
CA PHE A 427 -17.46 -10.94 0.83
C PHE A 427 -17.17 -10.90 2.34
N PHE A 428 -17.38 -12.01 3.07
CA PHE A 428 -17.19 -12.05 4.51
C PHE A 428 -15.72 -11.88 4.92
N ARG A 429 -14.79 -12.50 4.17
CA ARG A 429 -13.34 -12.35 4.41
C ARG A 429 -12.90 -10.90 4.21
N ASP A 430 -13.38 -10.24 3.16
CA ASP A 430 -13.11 -8.82 2.92
C ASP A 430 -13.65 -7.95 4.05
N PHE A 431 -14.89 -8.21 4.49
CA PHE A 431 -15.49 -7.46 5.59
C PHE A 431 -14.75 -7.65 6.92
N THR A 432 -14.26 -8.87 7.20
CA THR A 432 -13.43 -9.16 8.37
C THR A 432 -12.14 -8.32 8.35
N ARG A 433 -11.45 -8.24 7.20
CA ARG A 433 -10.27 -7.37 7.03
C ARG A 433 -10.60 -5.90 7.28
N TYR A 434 -11.74 -5.43 6.78
CA TYR A 434 -12.17 -4.04 7.00
C TYR A 434 -12.51 -3.76 8.46
N MET A 435 -13.14 -4.69 9.16
CA MET A 435 -13.41 -4.58 10.60
C MET A 435 -12.10 -4.59 11.42
N GLN A 436 -11.14 -5.44 11.06
CA GLN A 436 -9.80 -5.48 11.68
C GLN A 436 -9.03 -4.17 11.51
N ALA A 437 -9.10 -3.56 10.32
CA ALA A 437 -8.53 -2.23 10.08
C ALA A 437 -9.20 -1.13 10.94
N GLN A 438 -10.39 -1.38 11.47
CA GLN A 438 -11.10 -0.48 12.39
C GLN A 438 -10.95 -0.87 13.88
N GLY A 439 -10.10 -1.85 14.17
CA GLY A 439 -9.79 -2.31 15.52
C GLY A 439 -10.78 -3.33 16.09
N TYR A 440 -11.51 -4.06 15.24
CA TYR A 440 -12.40 -5.15 15.64
C TYR A 440 -11.90 -6.50 15.14
N TYR A 441 -11.99 -7.55 15.93
CA TYR A 441 -11.66 -8.91 15.51
C TYR A 441 -12.91 -9.79 15.56
N ALA A 442 -12.97 -10.79 14.69
CA ALA A 442 -14.04 -11.80 14.70
C ALA A 442 -13.79 -12.79 15.85
N GLU A 443 -14.60 -12.74 16.90
CA GLU A 443 -14.57 -13.67 18.03
C GLU A 443 -15.21 -15.01 17.66
N GLN A 444 -16.27 -14.97 16.85
CA GLN A 444 -17.04 -16.14 16.43
C GLN A 444 -17.52 -15.96 15.00
N LEU A 445 -17.50 -17.05 14.22
CA LEU A 445 -18.14 -17.19 12.91
C LEU A 445 -18.95 -18.50 12.89
N THR A 446 -20.17 -18.45 12.39
CA THR A 446 -21.01 -19.64 12.17
C THR A 446 -21.94 -19.38 10.97
N TYR A 447 -22.15 -20.37 10.11
CA TYR A 447 -23.06 -20.23 8.97
C TYR A 447 -24.46 -20.72 9.27
N TYR A 448 -25.48 -19.97 8.86
CA TYR A 448 -26.86 -20.35 9.03
C TYR A 448 -27.56 -20.51 7.67
N VAL A 449 -28.58 -21.37 7.63
CA VAL A 449 -29.43 -21.59 6.47
C VAL A 449 -30.55 -20.56 6.46
N SER A 450 -30.66 -19.78 5.38
CA SER A 450 -31.73 -18.82 5.16
C SER A 450 -33.10 -19.50 5.17
N MET A 451 -34.16 -18.73 5.40
CA MET A 451 -35.51 -19.22 5.13
C MET A 451 -35.72 -19.37 3.62
N LEU A 452 -36.61 -20.27 3.22
CA LEU A 452 -36.92 -20.56 1.83
C LEU A 452 -38.33 -20.10 1.42
N PRO A 453 -38.51 -19.61 0.18
CA PRO A 453 -37.44 -19.23 -0.77
C PRO A 453 -36.53 -18.15 -0.20
N SER A 454 -35.27 -18.09 -0.64
CA SER A 454 -34.22 -17.21 -0.08
C SER A 454 -34.44 -15.75 -0.49
N CYS A 455 -35.50 -15.14 0.05
CA CYS A 455 -35.90 -13.77 -0.26
C CYS A 455 -36.14 -12.94 1.01
N THR A 456 -35.92 -11.64 0.86
CA THR A 456 -36.05 -10.65 1.93
C THR A 456 -37.42 -10.68 2.60
N GLY A 457 -38.49 -10.87 1.81
CA GLY A 457 -39.87 -10.83 2.30
C GLY A 457 -40.21 -11.93 3.32
N ILE A 458 -39.42 -13.01 3.35
CA ILE A 458 -39.60 -14.15 4.25
C ILE A 458 -38.44 -14.21 5.25
N SER A 459 -37.21 -14.39 4.74
CA SER A 459 -36.05 -14.72 5.57
C SER A 459 -35.71 -13.61 6.56
N LYS A 460 -35.71 -12.35 6.11
CA LYS A 460 -35.42 -11.21 6.98
C LYS A 460 -36.43 -11.04 8.10
N LYS A 461 -37.70 -11.30 7.80
CA LYS A 461 -38.78 -11.20 8.79
C LYS A 461 -38.60 -12.22 9.90
N CYS A 462 -38.40 -13.49 9.53
CA CYS A 462 -38.13 -14.59 10.46
C CYS A 462 -36.88 -14.31 11.31
N LEU A 463 -35.79 -13.87 10.66
CA LEU A 463 -34.54 -13.47 11.30
C LEU A 463 -34.77 -12.42 12.39
N PHE A 464 -35.43 -11.31 12.05
CA PHE A 464 -35.58 -10.17 12.95
C PHE A 464 -36.38 -10.48 14.21
N VAL A 465 -37.36 -11.37 14.16
CA VAL A 465 -38.18 -11.74 15.32
C VAL A 465 -37.74 -13.05 15.98
N GLY A 466 -36.75 -13.74 15.39
CA GLY A 466 -36.25 -15.02 15.89
C GLY A 466 -37.32 -16.12 15.91
N GLN A 467 -38.22 -16.15 14.91
CA GLN A 467 -39.29 -17.13 14.78
C GLN A 467 -39.31 -17.75 13.38
N PRO A 468 -39.76 -19.01 13.23
CA PRO A 468 -39.79 -19.68 11.93
C PRO A 468 -40.90 -19.15 11.00
N GLU A 469 -41.93 -18.49 11.53
CA GLU A 469 -42.98 -17.83 10.75
C GLU A 469 -42.70 -16.33 10.58
N PRO A 470 -42.85 -15.78 9.35
CA PRO A 470 -42.67 -14.35 9.12
C PRO A 470 -43.83 -13.54 9.72
N PHE A 471 -43.55 -12.33 10.20
CA PHE A 471 -44.60 -11.44 10.69
C PHE A 471 -45.37 -10.74 9.54
N ALA A 472 -46.62 -10.35 9.82
CA ALA A 472 -47.48 -9.66 8.86
C ALA A 472 -47.11 -8.17 8.66
N GLY A 473 -47.30 -7.66 7.45
CA GLY A 473 -47.01 -6.27 7.08
C GLY A 473 -45.58 -6.03 6.57
N THR A 474 -45.22 -4.76 6.35
CA THR A 474 -43.94 -4.35 5.71
C THR A 474 -42.99 -3.59 6.65
N SER A 475 -43.47 -3.11 7.80
CA SER A 475 -42.66 -2.33 8.74
C SER A 475 -41.98 -3.22 9.79
N TYR A 476 -40.66 -3.16 9.84
CA TYR A 476 -39.85 -3.93 10.80
C TYR A 476 -39.78 -3.32 12.21
N LYS A 477 -39.98 -2.00 12.33
CA LYS A 477 -39.67 -1.26 13.57
C LYS A 477 -40.41 -1.83 14.79
N LYS A 478 -41.73 -1.91 14.71
CA LYS A 478 -42.57 -2.34 15.83
C LYS A 478 -42.32 -3.83 16.19
N PRO A 479 -42.37 -4.79 15.24
CA PRO A 479 -42.07 -6.19 15.53
C PRO A 479 -40.70 -6.42 16.17
N VAL A 480 -39.65 -5.77 15.65
CA VAL A 480 -38.28 -5.91 16.18
C VAL A 480 -38.19 -5.39 17.61
N GLN A 481 -38.67 -4.17 17.86
CA GLN A 481 -38.56 -3.56 19.18
C GLN A 481 -39.37 -4.33 20.23
N GLU A 482 -40.63 -4.66 19.94
CA GLU A 482 -41.49 -5.41 20.87
C GLU A 482 -40.88 -6.78 21.22
N THR A 483 -40.38 -7.51 20.20
CA THR A 483 -39.77 -8.83 20.41
C THR A 483 -38.55 -8.75 21.32
N TRP A 484 -37.61 -7.85 21.02
CA TRP A 484 -36.32 -7.83 21.72
C TRP A 484 -36.36 -7.07 23.04
N GLU A 485 -37.22 -6.07 23.21
CA GLU A 485 -37.46 -5.44 24.52
C GLU A 485 -38.06 -6.46 25.51
N GLN A 486 -39.01 -7.29 25.04
CA GLN A 486 -39.55 -8.39 25.85
C GLN A 486 -38.50 -9.46 26.15
N ALA A 487 -37.71 -9.85 25.14
CA ALA A 487 -36.74 -10.94 25.28
C ALA A 487 -35.52 -10.57 26.15
N LEU A 488 -35.07 -9.30 26.13
CA LEU A 488 -33.83 -8.85 26.79
C LEU A 488 -34.02 -8.27 28.19
N SER A 489 -35.23 -8.42 28.77
CA SER A 489 -35.54 -8.22 30.20
C SER A 489 -34.83 -7.02 30.86
N GLY A 490 -35.12 -5.81 30.38
CA GLY A 490 -34.62 -4.55 30.94
C GLY A 490 -33.58 -3.81 30.07
N ARG A 491 -33.09 -4.44 29.00
CA ARG A 491 -32.27 -3.78 27.96
C ARG A 491 -33.17 -3.08 26.94
N ARG A 492 -32.78 -1.88 26.48
CA ARG A 492 -33.55 -1.13 25.47
C ARG A 492 -33.07 -1.44 24.06
N ALA A 493 -33.99 -1.78 23.15
CA ALA A 493 -33.70 -2.10 21.77
C ALA A 493 -34.18 -1.01 20.79
N LEU A 494 -33.36 -0.65 19.81
CA LEU A 494 -33.71 0.32 18.77
C LEU A 494 -33.53 -0.25 17.38
N TYR A 495 -34.59 -0.22 16.58
CA TYR A 495 -34.51 -0.51 15.15
C TYR A 495 -34.08 0.72 14.35
N LEU A 496 -33.10 0.54 13.47
CA LEU A 496 -32.53 1.56 12.58
C LEU A 496 -32.78 1.15 11.13
N PRO A 497 -33.64 1.86 10.38
CA PRO A 497 -34.06 1.43 9.03
C PRO A 497 -32.99 1.58 7.95
N HIS A 498 -31.95 2.38 8.18
CA HIS A 498 -30.88 2.66 7.22
C HIS A 498 -29.65 3.26 7.91
N ILE A 499 -28.51 3.30 7.21
CA ILE A 499 -27.24 3.82 7.74
C ILE A 499 -27.31 5.28 8.22
N GLY A 500 -28.12 6.11 7.56
CA GLY A 500 -28.36 7.49 8.00
C GLY A 500 -28.93 7.57 9.43
N ALA A 501 -29.75 6.61 9.85
CA ALA A 501 -30.30 6.56 11.21
C ALA A 501 -29.21 6.23 12.24
N LEU A 502 -28.27 5.34 11.91
CA LEU A 502 -27.09 5.06 12.76
C LEU A 502 -26.19 6.30 12.92
N ARG A 503 -25.96 7.05 11.82
CA ARG A 503 -25.14 8.28 11.82
C ARG A 503 -25.77 9.43 12.61
N ALA A 504 -27.10 9.44 12.73
CA ALA A 504 -27.84 10.42 13.51
C ALA A 504 -27.71 10.24 15.03
N ILE A 505 -27.36 9.03 15.50
CA ILE A 505 -27.17 8.77 16.94
C ILE A 505 -25.88 9.45 17.41
N LYS A 506 -26.03 10.35 18.40
CA LYS A 506 -24.93 11.16 18.98
C LYS A 506 -24.56 10.80 20.42
N ARG A 507 -25.35 9.96 21.08
CA ARG A 507 -25.12 9.49 22.46
C ARG A 507 -25.84 8.17 22.70
N ARG A 508 -25.38 7.41 23.69
CA ARG A 508 -26.01 6.14 24.08
C ARG A 508 -27.36 6.39 24.76
N GLU A 509 -28.43 5.99 24.09
CA GLU A 509 -29.81 6.02 24.62
C GLU A 509 -30.47 4.63 24.60
N HIS A 510 -29.85 3.66 23.95
CA HIS A 510 -30.32 2.28 23.88
C HIS A 510 -29.11 1.37 24.09
N ASP A 511 -29.40 0.09 24.30
CA ASP A 511 -28.39 -0.91 24.62
C ASP A 511 -28.11 -1.84 23.45
N VAL A 512 -29.15 -2.14 22.66
CA VAL A 512 -29.06 -2.95 21.46
C VAL A 512 -29.62 -2.18 20.28
N TYR A 513 -28.84 -2.07 19.22
CA TYR A 513 -29.20 -1.36 18.00
C TYR A 513 -29.29 -2.35 16.84
N PHE A 514 -30.43 -2.40 16.17
CA PHE A 514 -30.67 -3.27 15.00
C PHE A 514 -30.59 -2.42 13.74
N LEU A 515 -29.46 -2.45 13.05
CA LEU A 515 -29.28 -1.76 11.78
C LEU A 515 -29.68 -2.65 10.61
N ASN A 516 -30.69 -2.23 9.86
CA ASN A 516 -31.02 -2.79 8.56
C ASN A 516 -30.20 -2.09 7.47
N TYR A 517 -29.27 -2.80 6.85
CA TYR A 517 -28.33 -2.29 5.86
C TYR A 517 -28.67 -2.81 4.46
N LEU A 518 -29.33 -1.96 3.67
CA LEU A 518 -29.84 -2.25 2.32
C LEU A 518 -28.85 -2.03 1.13
N PRO A 519 -27.78 -1.21 1.22
CA PRO A 519 -26.99 -0.83 0.05
C PRO A 519 -26.40 -1.97 -0.80
N LEU A 520 -26.08 -3.14 -0.22
CA LEU A 520 -25.51 -4.26 -0.98
C LEU A 520 -26.52 -4.84 -1.98
N ASP A 521 -27.71 -5.19 -1.51
CA ASP A 521 -28.79 -5.67 -2.36
C ASP A 521 -29.14 -4.68 -3.48
N MET A 522 -29.24 -3.40 -3.13
CA MET A 522 -29.46 -2.32 -4.10
C MET A 522 -28.37 -2.28 -5.19
N ALA A 523 -27.11 -2.49 -4.80
CA ALA A 523 -25.99 -2.50 -5.73
C ALA A 523 -26.01 -3.73 -6.65
N PHE A 524 -26.40 -4.90 -6.15
CA PHE A 524 -26.55 -6.13 -6.95
C PHE A 524 -27.72 -6.07 -7.95
N HIS A 525 -28.69 -5.19 -7.72
CA HIS A 525 -29.78 -4.93 -8.67
C HIS A 525 -29.47 -3.85 -9.73
N GLN A 526 -28.34 -3.13 -9.61
CA GLN A 526 -27.92 -2.15 -10.62
C GLN A 526 -27.25 -2.82 -11.82
N ASP A 527 -27.21 -2.12 -12.95
CA ASP A 527 -26.52 -2.60 -14.14
C ASP A 527 -25.06 -2.09 -14.14
N GLU A 528 -24.09 -3.01 -14.14
CA GLU A 528 -22.65 -2.69 -14.14
C GLU A 528 -22.26 -1.78 -15.32
N GLU A 529 -22.88 -1.95 -16.50
CA GLU A 529 -22.59 -1.14 -17.69
C GLU A 529 -22.99 0.33 -17.50
N HIS A 530 -24.03 0.58 -16.71
CA HIS A 530 -24.52 1.93 -16.43
C HIS A 530 -23.74 2.62 -15.31
N VAL A 531 -23.22 1.86 -14.33
CA VAL A 531 -22.51 2.41 -13.17
C VAL A 531 -21.00 2.50 -13.41
N GLY A 532 -20.44 1.69 -14.32
CA GLY A 532 -19.01 1.69 -14.65
C GLY A 532 -18.11 1.09 -13.56
N ILE A 533 -18.70 0.35 -12.61
CA ILE A 533 -17.99 -0.42 -11.59
C ILE A 533 -18.61 -1.81 -11.51
N SER A 534 -17.78 -2.81 -11.20
CA SER A 534 -18.29 -4.17 -10.95
C SER A 534 -19.06 -4.24 -9.62
N HIS A 535 -20.02 -5.15 -9.54
CA HIS A 535 -20.74 -5.48 -8.32
C HIS A 535 -19.81 -5.87 -7.17
N ALA A 536 -18.75 -6.63 -7.45
CA ALA A 536 -17.76 -7.01 -6.44
C ALA A 536 -17.04 -5.78 -5.86
N GLN A 537 -16.64 -4.84 -6.73
CA GLN A 537 -16.02 -3.58 -6.31
C GLN A 537 -16.98 -2.69 -5.53
N ALA A 538 -18.24 -2.61 -5.95
CA ALA A 538 -19.29 -1.89 -5.23
C ALA A 538 -19.50 -2.48 -3.83
N ALA A 539 -19.67 -3.80 -3.72
CA ALA A 539 -19.85 -4.51 -2.45
C ALA A 539 -18.67 -4.26 -1.49
N ARG A 540 -17.43 -4.43 -1.96
CA ARG A 540 -16.21 -4.16 -1.17
C ARG A 540 -16.17 -2.71 -0.67
N SER A 541 -16.56 -1.75 -1.51
CA SER A 541 -16.60 -0.32 -1.16
C SER A 541 -17.64 -0.03 -0.07
N TYR A 542 -18.84 -0.61 -0.18
CA TYR A 542 -19.90 -0.47 0.84
C TYR A 542 -19.51 -1.13 2.15
N LEU A 543 -18.91 -2.33 2.11
CA LEU A 543 -18.44 -3.06 3.30
C LEU A 543 -17.32 -2.30 4.03
N ARG A 544 -16.39 -1.69 3.30
CA ARG A 544 -15.37 -0.81 3.87
C ARG A 544 -15.99 0.42 4.54
N ALA A 545 -17.00 1.02 3.90
CA ALA A 545 -17.69 2.19 4.44
C ALA A 545 -18.47 1.86 5.73
N ILE A 546 -19.20 0.74 5.78
CA ILE A 546 -19.94 0.34 6.98
C ILE A 546 -19.00 -0.04 8.14
N ALA A 547 -17.85 -0.67 7.88
CA ALA A 547 -16.85 -0.92 8.93
C ALA A 547 -16.38 0.40 9.59
N ARG A 548 -16.11 1.45 8.80
CA ARG A 548 -15.77 2.79 9.31
C ARG A 548 -16.94 3.40 10.10
N ASP A 549 -18.17 3.25 9.61
CA ASP A 549 -19.37 3.74 10.30
C ASP A 549 -19.60 3.05 11.65
N VAL A 550 -19.28 1.76 11.75
CA VAL A 550 -19.32 0.98 13.01
C VAL A 550 -18.34 1.56 14.03
N ARG A 551 -17.08 1.81 13.63
CA ARG A 551 -16.08 2.46 14.49
C ARG A 551 -16.54 3.84 14.95
N ALA A 552 -16.94 4.68 13.99
CA ALA A 552 -17.43 6.02 14.28
C ALA A 552 -18.70 6.00 15.16
N PHE A 553 -19.54 4.96 15.04
CA PHE A 553 -20.70 4.79 15.91
C PHE A 553 -20.28 4.52 17.36
N GLY A 554 -19.38 3.56 17.59
CA GLY A 554 -18.83 3.29 18.92
C GLY A 554 -18.23 4.54 19.58
N GLU A 555 -17.50 5.36 18.81
CA GLU A 555 -16.96 6.64 19.27
C GLU A 555 -18.07 7.64 19.66
N ARG A 556 -19.10 7.80 18.82
CA ARG A 556 -20.21 8.73 19.10
C ARG A 556 -21.00 8.36 20.36
N ILE A 557 -21.18 7.07 20.64
CA ILE A 557 -21.92 6.63 21.83
C ILE A 557 -21.02 6.46 23.06
N GLY A 558 -19.72 6.76 22.96
CA GLY A 558 -18.78 6.71 24.06
C GLY A 558 -18.28 5.31 24.43
N THR A 559 -18.40 4.34 23.51
CA THR A 559 -18.06 2.92 23.73
C THR A 559 -17.13 2.34 22.66
N PRO A 560 -16.01 3.00 22.28
CA PRO A 560 -15.13 2.52 21.22
C PRO A 560 -14.33 1.26 21.59
N ARG A 561 -14.34 0.85 22.87
CA ARG A 561 -13.55 -0.28 23.40
C ARG A 561 -14.40 -1.45 23.93
N ASP A 562 -15.72 -1.32 23.86
CA ASP A 562 -16.68 -2.26 24.42
C ASP A 562 -17.89 -2.52 23.52
N LEU A 563 -18.02 -1.83 22.36
CA LEU A 563 -19.08 -2.11 21.39
C LEU A 563 -18.94 -3.52 20.80
N VAL A 564 -19.92 -4.39 21.04
CA VAL A 564 -20.01 -5.69 20.36
C VAL A 564 -20.81 -5.51 19.07
N VAL A 565 -20.34 -6.10 17.97
CA VAL A 565 -20.99 -6.00 16.67
C VAL A 565 -21.37 -7.41 16.20
N ILE A 566 -22.66 -7.68 16.11
CA ILE A 566 -23.19 -8.93 15.55
C ILE A 566 -23.53 -8.67 14.10
N VAL A 567 -22.92 -9.41 13.19
CA VAL A 567 -23.12 -9.29 11.75
C VAL A 567 -23.89 -10.51 11.27
N ILE A 568 -24.98 -10.27 10.55
CA ILE A 568 -25.86 -11.32 10.05
C ILE A 568 -26.52 -10.88 8.75
N SER A 569 -26.96 -11.86 7.96
CA SER A 569 -27.76 -11.63 6.77
C SER A 569 -28.98 -12.52 6.73
N ASP A 570 -29.97 -12.12 5.94
CA ASP A 570 -31.18 -12.87 5.70
C ASP A 570 -31.00 -13.91 4.59
N HIS A 571 -30.24 -13.60 3.54
CA HIS A 571 -29.86 -14.51 2.47
C HIS A 571 -28.60 -14.00 1.74
N GLY A 572 -28.03 -14.84 0.89
CA GLY A 572 -27.03 -14.42 -0.09
C GLY A 572 -27.62 -14.31 -1.49
N SER A 573 -26.76 -14.45 -2.49
CA SER A 573 -27.10 -14.41 -3.91
C SER A 573 -26.13 -15.27 -4.71
N THR A 574 -26.55 -15.79 -5.85
CA THR A 574 -25.70 -16.51 -6.79
C THR A 574 -25.42 -15.66 -8.02
N ARG A 575 -24.16 -15.65 -8.47
CA ARG A 575 -23.78 -15.02 -9.74
C ARG A 575 -24.04 -16.00 -10.87
N ILE A 576 -24.90 -15.61 -11.81
CA ILE A 576 -25.23 -16.45 -12.97
C ILE A 576 -24.56 -15.88 -14.24
N PRO A 577 -23.74 -16.68 -14.96
CA PRO A 577 -23.19 -16.27 -16.25
C PRO A 577 -24.29 -16.00 -17.29
N ALA A 578 -24.06 -15.06 -18.20
CA ALA A 578 -25.06 -14.69 -19.21
C ALA A 578 -25.42 -15.86 -20.14
N GLU A 579 -24.43 -16.69 -20.45
CA GLU A 579 -24.48 -17.90 -21.27
C GLU A 579 -25.09 -19.11 -20.54
N ALA A 580 -25.41 -19.00 -19.25
CA ALA A 580 -25.98 -20.11 -18.50
C ALA A 580 -27.34 -20.55 -19.08
N PRO A 581 -27.55 -21.87 -19.29
CA PRO A 581 -28.77 -22.38 -19.88
C PRO A 581 -29.99 -22.03 -19.02
N ASN A 582 -31.11 -21.71 -19.66
CA ASN A 582 -32.39 -21.47 -18.99
C ASN A 582 -33.47 -22.36 -19.60
N LEU A 583 -34.00 -23.30 -18.81
CA LEU A 583 -35.10 -24.17 -19.25
C LEU A 583 -36.49 -23.65 -18.85
N ILE A 584 -36.56 -22.56 -18.09
CA ILE A 584 -37.83 -21.92 -17.73
C ILE A 584 -38.39 -21.20 -18.95
N ASP A 585 -39.61 -21.57 -19.34
CA ASP A 585 -40.36 -20.85 -20.37
C ASP A 585 -40.97 -19.56 -19.78
N SER A 586 -40.27 -18.44 -19.95
CA SER A 586 -40.72 -17.14 -19.46
C SER A 586 -42.10 -16.73 -19.98
N ALA A 587 -42.49 -17.15 -21.20
CA ALA A 587 -43.79 -16.83 -21.76
C ALA A 587 -44.93 -17.58 -21.07
N PHE A 588 -44.69 -18.84 -20.69
CA PHE A 588 -45.63 -19.65 -19.92
C PHE A 588 -45.96 -18.99 -18.56
N PHE A 589 -44.94 -18.53 -17.84
CA PHE A 589 -45.12 -17.93 -16.51
C PHE A 589 -45.59 -16.47 -16.55
N ALA A 590 -45.43 -15.76 -17.67
CA ALA A 590 -45.64 -14.31 -17.75
C ALA A 590 -47.04 -13.84 -17.30
N LYS A 591 -48.07 -14.70 -17.40
CA LYS A 591 -49.47 -14.40 -17.06
C LYS A 591 -50.02 -15.18 -15.85
N ARG A 592 -49.23 -16.10 -15.29
CA ARG A 592 -49.68 -17.05 -14.24
C ARG A 592 -49.17 -16.72 -12.84
N VAL A 593 -48.29 -15.72 -12.74
CA VAL A 593 -47.58 -15.37 -11.49
C VAL A 593 -47.97 -13.98 -11.03
N LEU A 594 -47.99 -13.77 -9.72
CA LEU A 594 -48.39 -12.50 -9.10
C LEU A 594 -47.24 -11.49 -9.07
N ASP A 595 -46.07 -11.93 -8.60
CA ASP A 595 -44.84 -11.13 -8.53
C ASP A 595 -43.71 -11.84 -9.25
N LYS A 596 -42.91 -11.07 -10.00
CA LYS A 596 -41.79 -11.59 -10.78
C LYS A 596 -40.47 -11.16 -10.17
N HIS A 597 -39.75 -12.13 -9.62
CA HIS A 597 -38.35 -11.99 -9.30
C HIS A 597 -37.53 -12.90 -10.23
N HIS A 598 -36.20 -12.72 -10.24
CA HIS A 598 -35.35 -13.48 -11.16
C HIS A 598 -35.35 -14.97 -10.85
N ARG A 599 -35.28 -15.36 -9.57
CA ARG A 599 -35.18 -16.77 -9.15
C ARG A 599 -36.45 -17.34 -8.56
N TYR A 600 -37.45 -16.52 -8.23
CA TYR A 600 -38.69 -17.02 -7.66
C TYR A 600 -39.90 -16.21 -8.14
N VAL A 601 -41.07 -16.83 -8.03
CA VAL A 601 -42.36 -16.22 -8.35
C VAL A 601 -43.42 -16.66 -7.35
N ARG A 602 -44.39 -15.78 -7.10
CA ARG A 602 -45.60 -16.08 -6.31
C ARG A 602 -46.70 -16.62 -7.20
N ILE A 603 -47.39 -17.66 -6.74
CA ILE A 603 -48.46 -18.33 -7.49
C ILE A 603 -49.68 -18.57 -6.60
N THR A 604 -50.88 -18.43 -7.18
CA THR A 604 -52.13 -18.69 -6.46
C THR A 604 -52.36 -20.20 -6.30
N ASP A 605 -53.18 -20.60 -5.32
CA ASP A 605 -53.59 -22.00 -5.18
C ASP A 605 -54.19 -22.55 -6.50
N GLY A 606 -55.02 -21.77 -7.20
CA GLY A 606 -55.65 -22.19 -8.44
C GLY A 606 -54.67 -22.44 -9.59
N GLU A 607 -53.68 -21.57 -9.76
CA GLU A 607 -52.64 -21.74 -10.78
C GLU A 607 -51.67 -22.89 -10.43
N LEU A 608 -51.38 -23.10 -9.14
CA LEU A 608 -50.54 -24.20 -8.68
C LEU A 608 -51.08 -25.56 -9.11
N HIS A 609 -52.39 -25.78 -9.00
CA HIS A 609 -53.05 -27.03 -9.41
C HIS A 609 -53.08 -27.25 -10.94
N GLN A 610 -52.85 -26.19 -11.72
CA GLN A 610 -52.83 -26.24 -13.19
C GLN A 610 -51.42 -26.38 -13.76
N LEU A 611 -50.39 -26.44 -12.91
CA LEU A 611 -49.01 -26.61 -13.35
C LEU A 611 -48.82 -28.01 -13.96
N PRO A 612 -48.15 -28.13 -15.12
CA PRO A 612 -47.82 -29.42 -15.70
C PRO A 612 -46.71 -30.13 -14.91
N ASP A 613 -46.67 -31.46 -14.98
CA ASP A 613 -45.72 -32.30 -14.23
C ASP A 613 -44.25 -31.99 -14.53
N ASN A 614 -43.94 -31.44 -15.71
CA ASN A 614 -42.57 -31.11 -16.10
C ASN A 614 -42.01 -29.89 -15.36
N ILE A 615 -42.82 -29.13 -14.63
CA ILE A 615 -42.37 -27.98 -13.83
C ILE A 615 -41.40 -28.41 -12.73
N GLN A 616 -41.50 -29.64 -12.21
CA GLN A 616 -40.58 -30.17 -11.19
C GLN A 616 -39.11 -30.26 -11.64
N TYR A 617 -38.86 -30.27 -12.96
CA TYR A 617 -37.50 -30.25 -13.53
C TYR A 617 -36.97 -28.82 -13.66
N GLN A 618 -37.84 -27.81 -13.64
CA GLN A 618 -37.49 -26.40 -13.78
C GLN A 618 -37.48 -25.65 -12.44
N CYS A 619 -38.37 -26.05 -11.52
CA CYS A 619 -38.65 -25.33 -10.29
C CYS A 619 -38.78 -26.25 -9.07
N TYR A 620 -38.47 -25.70 -7.90
CA TYR A 620 -38.93 -26.16 -6.59
C TYR A 620 -40.29 -25.53 -6.28
N THR A 621 -41.22 -26.33 -5.73
CA THR A 621 -42.58 -25.88 -5.42
C THR A 621 -42.77 -25.75 -3.91
N PHE A 622 -43.03 -24.54 -3.45
CA PHE A 622 -43.27 -24.25 -2.02
C PHE A 622 -44.76 -24.07 -1.79
N GLU A 623 -45.42 -25.13 -1.36
CA GLU A 623 -46.83 -25.09 -0.92
C GLU A 623 -46.95 -24.37 0.43
N ARG A 624 -47.88 -23.42 0.53
CA ARG A 624 -48.02 -22.52 1.67
C ARG A 624 -48.18 -23.28 3.00
N GLU A 625 -48.98 -24.33 3.03
CA GLU A 625 -49.23 -25.12 4.23
C GLU A 625 -48.03 -25.99 4.64
N ARG A 626 -47.39 -26.66 3.66
CA ARG A 626 -46.25 -27.54 3.91
C ARG A 626 -45.01 -26.79 4.37
N PHE A 627 -44.82 -25.57 3.87
CA PHE A 627 -43.62 -24.77 4.13
C PHE A 627 -43.83 -23.65 5.16
N GLY A 628 -45.05 -23.47 5.67
CA GLY A 628 -45.37 -22.44 6.68
C GLY A 628 -45.28 -21.02 6.12
N LEU A 629 -45.81 -20.82 4.91
CA LEU A 629 -45.79 -19.55 4.18
C LEU A 629 -47.21 -18.97 4.06
N ASP A 630 -47.29 -17.66 3.79
CA ASP A 630 -48.58 -17.01 3.51
C ASP A 630 -49.13 -17.39 2.12
N GLU A 631 -48.24 -17.66 1.16
CA GLU A 631 -48.58 -17.96 -0.22
C GLU A 631 -47.71 -19.09 -0.80
N ASN A 632 -48.07 -19.55 -2.00
CA ASN A 632 -47.28 -20.54 -2.72
C ASN A 632 -46.20 -19.86 -3.57
N TYR A 633 -45.05 -20.51 -3.67
CA TYR A 633 -43.92 -20.02 -4.45
C TYR A 633 -43.38 -21.09 -5.39
N LEU A 634 -42.83 -20.66 -6.51
CA LEU A 634 -41.94 -21.46 -7.33
C LEU A 634 -40.55 -20.82 -7.28
N ALA A 635 -39.51 -21.60 -6.96
CA ALA A 635 -38.13 -21.16 -7.07
C ALA A 635 -37.41 -21.94 -8.17
N ALA A 636 -36.60 -21.25 -8.96
CA ALA A 636 -35.88 -21.82 -10.10
C ALA A 636 -34.79 -22.80 -9.64
N LYS A 637 -34.68 -23.94 -10.33
CA LYS A 637 -33.59 -24.91 -10.14
C LYS A 637 -32.31 -24.46 -10.84
N ALA A 638 -31.17 -25.04 -10.44
CA ALA A 638 -29.85 -24.80 -11.06
C ALA A 638 -29.60 -23.29 -11.26
N HIS A 639 -29.21 -22.88 -12.47
CA HIS A 639 -29.04 -21.48 -12.88
C HIS A 639 -30.23 -20.92 -13.70
N TYR A 640 -31.42 -21.55 -13.60
CA TYR A 640 -32.60 -21.08 -14.31
C TYR A 640 -33.15 -19.78 -13.71
N ARG A 641 -33.95 -19.06 -14.50
CA ARG A 641 -34.45 -17.73 -14.15
C ARG A 641 -35.78 -17.41 -14.84
N PHE A 642 -36.66 -16.73 -14.12
CA PHE A 642 -37.96 -16.27 -14.65
C PHE A 642 -37.85 -14.95 -15.42
N LEU A 643 -36.83 -14.14 -15.11
CA LEU A 643 -36.53 -12.86 -15.77
C LEU A 643 -35.17 -12.93 -16.47
N PRO A 644 -35.01 -12.25 -17.62
CA PRO A 644 -33.71 -12.15 -18.28
C PRO A 644 -32.70 -11.40 -17.39
N THR A 645 -31.44 -11.79 -17.50
CA THR A 645 -30.31 -11.11 -16.86
C THR A 645 -29.46 -10.44 -17.93
N MET A 646 -29.00 -9.22 -17.67
CA MET A 646 -28.03 -8.50 -18.51
C MET A 646 -26.65 -8.74 -17.90
N GLY A 647 -25.72 -9.35 -18.64
CA GLY A 647 -24.39 -9.69 -18.12
C GLY A 647 -24.40 -10.70 -16.96
N SER A 648 -23.38 -10.65 -16.10
CA SER A 648 -23.24 -11.53 -14.93
C SER A 648 -23.74 -10.83 -13.65
N THR A 649 -25.02 -10.99 -13.34
CA THR A 649 -25.63 -10.38 -12.15
C THR A 649 -25.71 -11.34 -10.97
N TYR A 650 -25.72 -10.77 -9.76
CA TYR A 650 -26.00 -11.52 -8.54
C TYR A 650 -27.51 -11.52 -8.32
N ILE A 651 -28.11 -12.71 -8.28
CA ILE A 651 -29.55 -12.87 -8.10
C ILE A 651 -29.84 -13.86 -6.97
N HIS A 652 -30.98 -13.69 -6.32
CA HIS A 652 -31.35 -14.46 -5.14
C HIS A 652 -32.79 -14.98 -5.25
N GLY A 653 -33.13 -16.00 -4.45
CA GLY A 653 -34.46 -16.58 -4.31
C GLY A 653 -34.55 -18.08 -4.62
N GLY A 654 -33.44 -18.68 -5.04
CA GLY A 654 -33.26 -20.11 -5.18
C GLY A 654 -32.78 -20.78 -3.89
N LEU A 655 -32.00 -21.84 -4.06
CA LEU A 655 -31.60 -22.76 -2.99
C LEU A 655 -30.11 -23.11 -3.04
N THR A 656 -29.31 -22.42 -3.85
CA THR A 656 -27.88 -22.75 -3.94
C THR A 656 -27.16 -22.41 -2.62
N PRO A 657 -25.98 -22.99 -2.33
CA PRO A 657 -25.23 -22.65 -1.13
C PRO A 657 -24.94 -21.14 -0.99
N GLU A 658 -24.61 -20.46 -2.09
CA GLU A 658 -24.34 -19.02 -2.15
C GLU A 658 -25.57 -18.16 -1.80
N GLU A 659 -26.77 -18.68 -2.07
CA GLU A 659 -28.05 -18.03 -1.75
C GLU A 659 -28.49 -18.30 -0.30
N THR A 660 -28.22 -19.52 0.21
CA THR A 660 -28.84 -20.02 1.44
C THR A 660 -27.92 -20.07 2.65
N LEU A 661 -26.60 -20.19 2.48
CA LEU A 661 -25.65 -20.16 3.59
C LEU A 661 -25.18 -18.74 3.84
N VAL A 662 -25.61 -18.18 4.98
CA VAL A 662 -25.28 -16.82 5.37
C VAL A 662 -24.35 -16.80 6.59
N PRO A 663 -23.30 -15.96 6.58
CA PRO A 663 -22.39 -15.84 7.71
C PRO A 663 -23.06 -15.10 8.86
N VAL A 664 -22.85 -15.60 10.08
CA VAL A 664 -23.19 -14.93 11.33
C VAL A 664 -21.91 -14.81 12.14
N ALA A 665 -21.50 -13.58 12.43
CA ALA A 665 -20.25 -13.32 13.11
C ALA A 665 -20.40 -12.33 14.27
N VAL A 666 -19.60 -12.52 15.30
CA VAL A 666 -19.49 -11.60 16.43
C VAL A 666 -18.13 -10.94 16.36
N PHE A 667 -18.13 -9.61 16.24
CA PHE A 667 -16.93 -8.79 16.28
C PHE A 667 -16.83 -8.06 17.60
N THR A 668 -15.64 -8.06 18.18
CA THR A 668 -15.33 -7.35 19.41
C THR A 668 -14.09 -6.48 19.23
N PRO A 669 -13.99 -5.34 19.93
CA PRO A 669 -12.85 -4.45 19.82
C PRO A 669 -11.59 -5.13 20.35
N LEU A 670 -10.47 -4.91 19.67
CA LEU A 670 -9.17 -5.41 20.06
C LEU A 670 -8.72 -4.67 21.34
N THR A 671 -8.85 -5.34 22.48
CA THR A 671 -8.39 -4.84 23.78
C THR A 671 -6.97 -5.31 24.12
N VAL A 672 -6.42 -6.21 23.31
CA VAL A 672 -5.15 -6.90 23.56
C VAL A 672 -4.12 -6.47 22.51
N SER A 673 -3.04 -5.83 22.97
CA SER A 673 -1.88 -5.57 22.12
C SER A 673 -1.02 -6.84 22.00
N PRO A 674 -0.50 -7.18 20.81
CA PRO A 674 0.44 -8.28 20.67
C PRO A 674 1.68 -8.01 21.51
N LYS A 675 2.09 -9.02 22.28
CA LYS A 675 3.45 -9.10 22.77
C LYS A 675 4.34 -9.64 21.65
N PRO A 676 5.54 -9.06 21.42
CA PRO A 676 6.54 -9.63 20.53
C PRO A 676 6.78 -11.12 20.84
N LEU A 677 6.99 -11.93 19.81
CA LEU A 677 7.47 -13.30 20.00
C LEU A 677 8.87 -13.23 20.63
N THR A 678 9.13 -14.08 21.63
CA THR A 678 10.49 -14.18 22.16
C THR A 678 11.30 -15.01 21.17
N VAL A 679 12.46 -14.51 20.78
CA VAL A 679 13.37 -15.16 19.83
C VAL A 679 14.65 -15.49 20.58
N HIS A 680 15.10 -16.74 20.49
CA HIS A 680 16.33 -17.19 21.12
C HIS A 680 17.19 -17.96 20.13
N LEU A 681 18.43 -17.52 19.95
CA LEU A 681 19.41 -18.27 19.19
C LEU A 681 19.99 -19.40 20.07
N MET A 682 19.77 -20.64 19.68
CA MET A 682 20.14 -21.82 20.48
C MET A 682 21.64 -22.14 20.43
N GLY A 683 22.36 -21.58 19.47
CA GLY A 683 23.82 -21.69 19.35
C GLY A 683 24.41 -20.46 18.68
N ASN A 684 25.44 -19.87 19.29
CA ASN A 684 26.03 -18.61 18.84
C ASN A 684 27.37 -18.77 18.12
N GLU A 685 27.94 -19.98 18.05
CA GLU A 685 29.24 -20.22 17.41
C GLU A 685 29.09 -20.70 15.96
N PHE A 686 29.69 -19.99 15.01
CA PHE A 686 29.63 -20.32 13.58
C PHE A 686 31.00 -20.25 12.91
N TYR A 687 31.14 -20.91 11.76
CA TYR A 687 32.39 -20.94 10.98
C TYR A 687 32.20 -20.29 9.62
N TYR A 688 33.17 -19.48 9.20
CA TYR A 688 33.15 -18.88 7.86
C TYR A 688 33.22 -19.94 6.76
N ALA A 689 32.51 -19.68 5.65
CA ALA A 689 32.46 -20.48 4.43
C ALA A 689 31.93 -21.93 4.59
N ARG A 690 31.49 -22.32 5.79
CA ARG A 690 30.83 -23.61 6.05
C ARG A 690 29.31 -23.43 6.07
N LYS A 691 28.59 -24.41 5.52
CA LYS A 691 27.16 -24.55 5.81
C LYS A 691 26.99 -24.86 7.30
N SER A 692 26.17 -24.09 7.98
CA SER A 692 25.89 -24.22 9.41
C SER A 692 24.38 -24.27 9.62
N GLU A 693 23.96 -25.03 10.62
CA GLU A 693 22.58 -25.06 11.08
C GLU A 693 22.39 -23.93 12.10
N ILE A 694 21.51 -22.99 11.80
CA ILE A 694 21.13 -21.89 12.67
C ILE A 694 19.81 -22.31 13.34
N GLN A 695 19.87 -22.64 14.62
CA GLN A 695 18.69 -23.05 15.39
C GLN A 695 18.14 -21.87 16.17
N VAL A 696 16.89 -21.50 15.89
CA VAL A 696 16.20 -20.40 16.55
C VAL A 696 14.94 -20.93 17.23
N GLU A 697 14.80 -20.68 18.52
CA GLU A 697 13.58 -20.94 19.27
C GLU A 697 12.68 -19.70 19.23
N LEU A 698 11.42 -19.90 18.86
CA LEU A 698 10.37 -18.89 18.90
C LEU A 698 9.38 -19.24 20.01
N VAL A 699 9.07 -18.27 20.87
CA VAL A 699 8.11 -18.43 21.97
C VAL A 699 6.97 -17.44 21.83
N ASN A 700 5.75 -17.96 21.72
CA ASN A 700 4.53 -17.17 21.75
C ASN A 700 3.99 -17.06 23.18
N THR A 701 4.17 -15.90 23.81
CA THR A 701 3.63 -15.60 25.15
C THR A 701 2.25 -14.96 25.12
N ASN A 702 1.64 -14.85 23.94
CA ASN A 702 0.30 -14.33 23.79
C ASN A 702 -0.74 -15.43 24.11
N ALA A 703 -1.91 -14.98 24.57
CA ALA A 703 -3.08 -15.85 24.77
C ALA A 703 -3.78 -16.26 23.45
N TYR A 704 -3.26 -15.80 22.31
CA TYR A 704 -3.77 -16.08 20.98
C TYR A 704 -2.63 -16.60 20.08
N ALA A 705 -2.99 -17.32 19.03
CA ALA A 705 -2.04 -17.85 18.07
C ALA A 705 -1.41 -16.70 17.26
N CYS A 706 -0.17 -16.93 16.83
CA CYS A 706 0.49 -16.15 15.79
C CYS A 706 0.46 -16.98 14.52
N GLU A 707 -0.19 -16.47 13.47
CA GLU A 707 -0.35 -17.17 12.19
C GLU A 707 0.70 -16.68 11.19
N SER A 708 0.89 -17.42 10.09
CA SER A 708 1.83 -17.08 9.02
C SER A 708 3.24 -16.72 9.53
N VAL A 709 3.70 -17.39 10.59
CA VAL A 709 4.98 -17.08 11.24
C VAL A 709 6.11 -17.44 10.28
N ARG A 710 6.97 -16.46 10.03
CA ARG A 710 8.10 -16.60 9.12
C ARG A 710 9.34 -15.96 9.73
N LEU A 711 10.47 -16.61 9.53
CA LEU A 711 11.76 -16.18 10.04
C LEU A 711 12.74 -16.00 8.87
N GLU A 712 13.41 -14.85 8.82
CA GLU A 712 14.41 -14.50 7.82
C GLU A 712 15.68 -13.96 8.48
N ILE A 713 16.83 -14.30 7.91
CA ILE A 713 18.12 -13.70 8.32
C ILE A 713 18.42 -12.54 7.36
N GLN A 714 18.57 -11.32 7.90
CA GLN A 714 18.82 -10.10 7.10
C GLN A 714 20.28 -9.65 7.11
N SER A 715 21.18 -10.40 7.73
CA SER A 715 22.61 -10.09 7.70
C SER A 715 23.17 -10.28 6.29
N ALA A 716 23.65 -9.20 5.65
CA ALA A 716 24.19 -9.21 4.27
C ALA A 716 25.34 -10.21 4.03
N ASN A 717 26.03 -10.62 5.11
CA ASN A 717 27.12 -11.57 5.09
C ASN A 717 26.67 -13.02 5.36
N VAL A 718 25.37 -13.27 5.52
CA VAL A 718 24.80 -14.59 5.79
C VAL A 718 23.84 -14.95 4.67
N ASP A 719 24.12 -16.08 4.03
CA ASP A 719 23.31 -16.63 2.97
C ASP A 719 22.45 -17.76 3.56
N ALA A 720 21.22 -17.44 3.97
CA ALA A 720 20.27 -18.38 4.56
C ALA A 720 18.86 -18.08 4.01
N PRO A 721 18.19 -19.04 3.35
CA PRO A 721 16.80 -18.86 2.94
C PRO A 721 15.90 -18.76 4.17
N GLY A 722 14.91 -17.86 4.12
CA GLY A 722 13.89 -17.78 5.17
C GLY A 722 13.04 -19.04 5.25
N VAL A 723 12.40 -19.25 6.41
CA VAL A 723 11.59 -20.42 6.71
C VAL A 723 10.20 -20.01 7.18
N GLU A 724 9.17 -20.70 6.68
CA GLU A 724 7.77 -20.50 7.07
C GLU A 724 7.34 -21.65 7.99
N LEU A 725 6.72 -21.29 9.11
CA LEU A 725 6.30 -22.22 10.17
C LEU A 725 4.79 -22.44 10.20
N GLY A 726 4.03 -21.60 9.50
CA GLY A 726 2.58 -21.60 9.59
C GLY A 726 2.12 -20.97 10.89
N THR A 727 1.55 -21.75 11.81
CA THR A 727 0.87 -21.23 13.01
C THR A 727 1.60 -21.61 14.29
N LEU A 728 2.04 -20.62 15.06
CA LEU A 728 2.56 -20.79 16.41
C LEU A 728 1.41 -20.63 17.43
N ALA A 729 1.05 -21.73 18.07
CA ALA A 729 -0.10 -21.82 18.97
C ALA A 729 -0.01 -20.83 20.17
N PRO A 730 -1.13 -20.51 20.85
CA PRO A 730 -1.10 -19.69 22.06
C PRO A 730 -0.22 -20.32 23.14
N MET A 731 0.54 -19.50 23.88
CA MET A 731 1.36 -19.97 25.02
C MET A 731 2.26 -21.17 24.68
N SER A 732 2.88 -21.15 23.49
CA SER A 732 3.67 -22.26 22.96
C SER A 732 5.08 -21.82 22.53
N GLN A 733 5.93 -22.79 22.23
CA GLN A 733 7.26 -22.56 21.66
C GLN A 733 7.56 -23.57 20.55
N GLU A 734 8.38 -23.17 19.59
CA GLU A 734 8.81 -24.01 18.48
C GLU A 734 10.27 -23.71 18.13
N THR A 735 11.05 -24.76 17.85
CA THR A 735 12.44 -24.62 17.42
C THR A 735 12.55 -24.81 15.93
N VAL A 736 13.23 -23.88 15.28
CA VAL A 736 13.32 -23.76 13.83
C VAL A 736 14.77 -23.87 13.43
N THR A 737 15.06 -24.67 12.41
CA THR A 737 16.42 -24.84 11.90
C THR A 737 16.53 -24.26 10.49
N LEU A 738 17.47 -23.34 10.30
CA LEU A 738 17.80 -22.75 9.00
C LEU A 738 19.20 -23.22 8.58
N GLU A 739 19.36 -23.66 7.34
CA GLU A 739 20.70 -23.86 6.76
C GLU A 739 21.25 -22.53 6.24
N GLY A 740 22.36 -22.06 6.79
CA GLY A 740 23.00 -20.82 6.39
C GLY A 740 24.49 -20.96 6.10
N ARG A 741 25.05 -20.07 5.26
CA ARG A 741 26.50 -19.94 5.05
C ARG A 741 26.96 -18.51 5.36
N PHE A 742 27.94 -18.40 6.25
CA PHE A 742 28.55 -17.14 6.67
C PHE A 742 29.73 -16.76 5.77
N ARG A 743 29.71 -15.55 5.20
CA ARG A 743 30.75 -14.97 4.34
C ARG A 743 31.64 -14.02 5.14
N ARG A 744 32.92 -13.95 4.78
CA ARG A 744 33.84 -12.95 5.35
C ARG A 744 33.59 -11.58 4.71
N SER A 745 33.50 -10.55 5.55
CA SER A 745 33.42 -9.14 5.16
C SER A 745 34.49 -8.33 5.92
N HIS A 746 34.74 -7.09 5.52
CA HIS A 746 35.76 -6.22 6.14
C HIS A 746 35.48 -5.85 7.61
N GLY A 747 34.32 -6.23 8.18
CA GLY A 747 33.94 -5.99 9.58
C GLY A 747 33.63 -7.24 10.40
N GLY A 748 33.72 -8.46 9.84
CA GLY A 748 33.25 -9.67 10.53
C GLY A 748 31.72 -9.77 10.60
N VAL A 749 31.22 -10.80 11.30
CA VAL A 749 29.79 -10.92 11.66
C VAL A 749 29.75 -11.15 13.17
N ASP A 750 29.44 -10.10 13.92
CA ASP A 750 29.38 -10.17 15.38
C ASP A 750 27.93 -10.26 15.89
N THR A 751 26.97 -9.95 14.99
CA THR A 751 25.54 -9.97 15.26
C THR A 751 24.77 -10.56 14.08
N LEU A 752 23.79 -11.40 14.37
CA LEU A 752 22.82 -11.93 13.44
C LEU A 752 21.54 -11.11 13.54
N HIS A 753 21.12 -10.48 12.42
CA HIS A 753 19.85 -9.77 12.34
C HIS A 753 18.77 -10.74 11.87
N ILE A 754 17.83 -11.06 12.77
CA ILE A 754 16.73 -11.98 12.53
C ILE A 754 15.44 -11.17 12.41
N ARG A 755 14.76 -11.25 11.26
CA ARG A 755 13.42 -10.72 11.09
C ARG A 755 12.40 -11.82 11.30
N VAL A 756 11.44 -11.58 12.18
CA VAL A 756 10.26 -12.44 12.34
C VAL A 756 9.03 -11.66 11.93
N THR A 757 8.27 -12.20 10.99
CA THR A 757 6.97 -11.67 10.57
C THR A 757 5.88 -12.66 10.92
N TYR A 758 4.74 -12.19 11.40
CA TYR A 758 3.61 -13.04 11.76
C TYR A 758 2.32 -12.22 11.78
N ASP A 759 1.18 -12.89 11.64
CA ASP A 759 -0.14 -12.29 11.82
C ASP A 759 -0.61 -12.53 13.26
N PHE A 760 -0.91 -11.46 13.98
CA PHE A 760 -1.56 -11.54 15.29
C PHE A 760 -3.01 -11.08 15.17
N LEU A 761 -3.96 -12.00 15.35
CA LEU A 761 -5.39 -11.73 15.17
C LEU A 761 -5.71 -11.08 13.80
N GLY A 762 -4.98 -11.51 12.77
CA GLY A 762 -5.08 -11.04 11.39
C GLY A 762 -4.43 -9.67 11.11
N GLN A 763 -3.68 -9.11 12.05
CA GLN A 763 -2.85 -7.92 11.79
C GLN A 763 -1.38 -8.32 11.62
N PRO A 764 -0.73 -7.91 10.51
CA PRO A 764 0.66 -8.23 10.27
C PRO A 764 1.53 -7.53 11.30
N GLN A 765 2.42 -8.29 11.91
CA GLN A 765 3.44 -7.86 12.84
C GLN A 765 4.80 -8.14 12.22
N GLN A 766 5.73 -7.22 12.48
CA GLN A 766 7.13 -7.41 12.19
C GLN A 766 7.92 -7.10 13.45
N GLN A 767 8.88 -7.96 13.75
CA GLN A 767 9.89 -7.72 14.75
C GLN A 767 11.27 -8.06 14.19
N ASP A 768 12.24 -7.22 14.50
CA ASP A 768 13.63 -7.42 14.16
C ASP A 768 14.39 -7.64 15.48
N VAL A 769 15.17 -8.72 15.54
CA VAL A 769 15.94 -9.14 16.72
C VAL A 769 17.41 -9.27 16.34
N GLU A 770 18.27 -8.81 17.23
CA GLU A 770 19.72 -8.89 17.10
C GLU A 770 20.26 -9.90 18.09
N GLU A 771 20.91 -10.95 17.57
CA GLU A 771 21.52 -12.01 18.39
C GLU A 771 23.03 -12.00 18.20
N ALA A 772 23.79 -11.99 19.30
CA ALA A 772 25.25 -12.00 19.24
C ALA A 772 25.76 -13.34 18.73
N VAL A 773 26.76 -13.31 17.85
CA VAL A 773 27.39 -14.52 17.27
C VAL A 773 28.91 -14.46 17.35
N GLU A 774 29.53 -15.61 17.57
CA GLU A 774 30.98 -15.79 17.60
C GLU A 774 31.43 -16.52 16.33
N MET A 775 32.25 -15.84 15.52
CA MET A 775 32.75 -16.39 14.27
C MET A 775 34.16 -16.98 14.43
N LYS A 776 34.30 -18.29 14.18
CA LYS A 776 35.57 -19.01 14.24
C LYS A 776 36.22 -19.14 12.86
N SER A 777 37.53 -18.91 12.82
CA SER A 777 38.43 -19.07 11.67
C SER A 777 39.12 -20.44 11.75
N MET A 778 39.20 -21.19 10.64
CA MET A 778 39.89 -22.51 10.63
C MET A 778 41.42 -22.42 10.72
N MET A 779 42.04 -21.24 10.62
CA MET A 779 43.50 -21.09 10.71
C MET A 779 43.97 -20.78 12.13
N THR A 780 43.95 -21.80 12.98
CA THR A 780 44.80 -21.89 14.19
C THR A 780 44.99 -23.36 14.59
N GLN A 781 45.50 -24.19 13.69
CA GLN A 781 46.36 -25.29 14.13
C GLN A 781 47.78 -24.72 14.23
N ALA A 782 48.22 -24.53 15.47
CA ALA A 782 49.57 -24.08 15.79
C ALA A 782 50.59 -25.04 15.16
N PHE A 783 51.31 -24.56 14.15
CA PHE A 783 52.61 -25.08 13.80
C PHE A 783 53.59 -24.38 14.74
N ASP A 784 53.99 -25.06 15.82
CA ASP A 784 54.95 -24.53 16.77
C ASP A 784 56.36 -24.65 16.17
N LEU A 785 56.93 -23.51 15.77
CA LEU A 785 58.29 -23.41 15.25
C LEU A 785 59.35 -23.52 16.37
N GLN A 786 58.97 -23.74 17.63
CA GLN A 786 59.91 -24.03 18.72
C GLN A 786 60.40 -25.50 18.74
N GLU A 787 59.88 -26.38 17.88
CA GLU A 787 60.40 -27.75 17.72
C GLU A 787 61.58 -27.86 16.72
N LEU A 788 62.12 -26.74 16.20
CA LEU A 788 63.16 -26.75 15.16
C LEU A 788 64.49 -26.03 15.50
N PHE A 789 64.72 -25.61 16.75
CA PHE A 789 66.02 -25.09 17.19
C PHE A 789 66.42 -25.54 18.60
#